data_AF-A0A899GCQ6-F1
#
_entry.id   AF-A0A899GCQ6-F1
#
_cell.length_a   1.000
_cell.length_b   1.000
_cell.length_c   1.000
_cell.angle_alpha   90.00
_cell.angle_beta   90.00
_cell.angle_gamma   90.00
#
_symmetry.space_group_name_H-M   'P 1'
#
loop_
_entity.id
_entity.type
_entity.pdbx_description
1 polymer ?
#
loop_
_entity_poly.entity_id
_entity_poly.type
_entity_poly.pdbx_seq_one_letter_code
_entity_poly.pdbx_strand_id
1 'polypeptide(L)'
;MEINKNNTCLEKAEVEMSTFEELEMHLIEQLKKDFSTDEKEMKQYEETLIKLGELYRDHRKLNELAELIQKSLVFLKNFAKAKTAKIVRTLIDLFSSVPDSLEFQINVTKETIDWATKNNRIFLKLSLETRIIGLYMKAKQYSKALQLADVLLIELKRLDDKFQLVEVYLLESQIYHAIKNIPKARASLTSAKTCANAIYCLPHIQTGLDLQSGILHAEEKDYNTAYSYFYEAFEGFSTTSDPRTVSTIKYLLLCKIMLNASNDVQSFISGKVAQKHAGRDLDAMSAVARAHQNRSLADFEKALHDYKNELRDDPIVYSHLTVLYDTLLKQNLSKIIEPFSRVELDHISKLIGICVSKIEEKLSQMILDKVFHGVLDQGTGCLIIFDEPEQDATYNAALDIIKHMNTVVDLLQEKVNFFFLKKIITKNRLPNSYENYLSIIFSFYVHKYFNHISTYKDIYISNVLQPPMNRTVPSNYVQNLYNISAQQQPNTVLGKRPIASSNESMKLPKTPKPRQRPTDRSISAKIEALVPDSKLYHELRDIERRLDAVITRKRFDIQDAINKGSKIKRTLRVFVSNISSDQPWQVTDRGLDHHAFDFDTGMTPTWTLRIEGRLLGNTDIAKERRKFSSFIKSIVVELDKNNRFSSNGNIAKWHKSSSNVEFDGLEIKRRGDMNIDIRILIYLNEHPEKYKLSPKLSQILDMKSETHPEIIMGLWEYIKFHKLQDDEEKRIINCDENLKEIFSMDRIFFPKIPEMINNHLLPMDPIVIKYTICTDKSVNISEFAYDIQVDIDDPIREKMINILSSISSQKKIEELDDQIASVIQEINSSKVKHSFFERFAQNPAVFIKKWLSSQSRDLEIILGDNDSRERIGIEDKQRSEFYSKDWVHESVFHYLSRQETKRMQELHSKQK
;
A
#
# COMPACT_ATOMS: atom_id res chain seq x y z
N MET A 1 -72.73 48.57 -4.71
CA MET A 1 -72.25 49.46 -5.80
C MET A 1 -71.38 50.63 -5.30
N GLU A 2 -70.87 50.61 -4.06
CA GLU A 2 -69.94 51.67 -3.54
C GLU A 2 -68.47 51.24 -3.48
N ILE A 3 -68.15 49.99 -3.85
CA ILE A 3 -66.79 49.43 -3.75
C ILE A 3 -65.89 49.84 -4.94
N ASN A 4 -66.46 50.34 -6.04
CA ASN A 4 -65.70 50.77 -7.24
C ASN A 4 -65.26 52.25 -7.23
N LYS A 5 -65.59 53.03 -6.20
CA LYS A 5 -65.18 54.45 -6.12
C LYS A 5 -63.83 54.68 -5.46
N ASN A 6 -63.30 53.73 -4.67
CA ASN A 6 -62.04 53.93 -3.95
C ASN A 6 -60.79 53.51 -4.75
N ASN A 7 -60.89 52.49 -5.61
CA ASN A 7 -59.78 52.14 -6.53
C ASN A 7 -59.55 53.22 -7.60
N THR A 8 -60.61 53.95 -7.97
CA THR A 8 -60.52 55.05 -8.94
C THR A 8 -59.95 56.34 -8.36
N CYS A 9 -59.82 56.51 -7.03
CA CYS A 9 -59.16 57.67 -6.44
C CYS A 9 -57.63 57.52 -6.39
N LEU A 10 -57.10 56.30 -6.27
CA LEU A 10 -55.66 56.03 -6.21
C LEU A 10 -55.02 56.05 -7.61
N GLU A 11 -55.68 55.46 -8.62
CA GLU A 11 -55.22 55.56 -10.02
C GLU A 11 -55.37 56.98 -10.59
N LYS A 12 -56.32 57.78 -10.08
CA LYS A 12 -56.41 59.21 -10.43
C LYS A 12 -55.32 60.05 -9.77
N ALA A 13 -54.87 59.68 -8.58
CA ALA A 13 -53.78 60.37 -7.89
C ALA A 13 -52.41 60.14 -8.55
N GLU A 14 -52.21 58.98 -9.21
CA GLU A 14 -51.00 58.68 -10.00
C GLU A 14 -50.86 59.55 -11.26
N VAL A 15 -51.96 60.10 -11.78
CA VAL A 15 -51.95 60.99 -12.95
C VAL A 15 -51.78 62.47 -12.56
N GLU A 16 -52.09 62.83 -11.31
CA GLU A 16 -52.04 64.23 -10.82
C GLU A 16 -50.75 64.59 -10.03
N MET A 17 -49.98 63.62 -9.52
CA MET A 17 -48.77 63.90 -8.72
C MET A 17 -47.49 63.49 -9.46
N SER A 18 -46.85 64.46 -10.11
CA SER A 18 -45.66 64.25 -10.95
C SER A 18 -44.31 64.35 -10.22
N THR A 19 -44.28 64.65 -8.92
CA THR A 19 -43.02 64.79 -8.17
C THR A 19 -42.85 63.71 -7.10
N PHE A 20 -41.65 63.13 -7.03
CA PHE A 20 -41.26 62.10 -6.06
C PHE A 20 -41.49 62.56 -4.61
N GLU A 21 -41.29 63.84 -4.30
CA GLU A 21 -41.48 64.41 -2.97
C GLU A 21 -42.97 64.50 -2.56
N GLU A 22 -43.88 64.79 -3.50
CA GLU A 22 -45.33 64.81 -3.24
C GLU A 22 -45.90 63.41 -3.00
N LEU A 23 -45.45 62.43 -3.79
CA LEU A 23 -45.82 61.02 -3.62
C LEU A 23 -45.24 60.44 -2.31
N GLU A 24 -43.98 60.74 -1.97
CA GLU A 24 -43.33 60.37 -0.70
C GLU A 24 -44.11 60.96 0.49
N MET A 25 -44.42 62.26 0.44
CA MET A 25 -45.19 62.94 1.49
C MET A 25 -46.61 62.39 1.64
N HIS A 26 -47.33 62.17 0.55
CA HIS A 26 -48.69 61.63 0.57
C HIS A 26 -48.73 60.20 1.13
N LEU A 27 -47.76 59.35 0.78
CA LEU A 27 -47.68 57.98 1.30
C LEU A 27 -47.26 57.94 2.77
N ILE A 28 -46.33 58.82 3.20
CA ILE A 28 -45.97 58.98 4.62
C ILE A 28 -47.16 59.51 5.44
N GLU A 29 -47.94 60.43 4.88
CA GLU A 29 -49.14 60.99 5.51
C GLU A 29 -50.26 59.95 5.63
N GLN A 30 -50.43 59.09 4.61
CA GLN A 30 -51.31 57.92 4.70
C GLN A 30 -50.85 56.92 5.77
N LEU A 31 -49.54 56.70 5.94
CA LEU A 31 -48.99 55.81 6.98
C LEU A 31 -49.11 56.37 8.41
N LYS A 32 -49.31 57.69 8.57
CA LYS A 32 -49.48 58.37 9.87
C LYS A 32 -50.92 58.39 10.39
N LYS A 33 -51.93 58.09 9.58
CA LYS A 33 -53.31 57.95 10.07
C LYS A 33 -53.37 56.73 10.99
N ASP A 34 -53.91 56.90 12.20
CA ASP A 34 -54.13 55.80 13.13
C ASP A 34 -55.11 54.79 12.50
N PHE A 35 -54.58 53.74 11.88
CA PHE A 35 -55.39 52.67 11.32
C PHE A 35 -56.07 51.92 12.46
N SER A 36 -57.39 51.93 12.43
CA SER A 36 -58.23 51.20 13.36
C SER A 36 -58.11 49.70 13.09
N THR A 37 -58.63 48.88 13.99
CA THR A 37 -58.56 47.40 14.00
C THR A 37 -59.20 46.70 12.77
N ASP A 38 -59.64 47.45 11.75
CA ASP A 38 -60.31 46.94 10.57
C ASP A 38 -59.34 46.26 9.58
N GLU A 39 -59.72 45.06 9.13
CA GLU A 39 -58.89 44.21 8.27
C GLU A 39 -58.62 44.84 6.88
N LYS A 40 -59.48 45.76 6.43
CA LYS A 40 -59.33 46.51 5.18
C LYS A 40 -58.27 47.60 5.28
N GLU A 41 -58.25 48.30 6.40
CA GLU A 41 -57.29 49.36 6.73
C GLU A 41 -55.88 48.77 6.89
N MET A 42 -55.77 47.61 7.54
CA MET A 42 -54.50 46.88 7.66
C MET A 42 -53.95 46.39 6.31
N LYS A 43 -54.82 46.03 5.35
CA LYS A 43 -54.40 45.67 3.98
C LYS A 43 -53.92 46.89 3.19
N GLN A 44 -54.60 48.03 3.32
CA GLN A 44 -54.15 49.27 2.70
C GLN A 44 -52.81 49.71 3.27
N TYR A 45 -52.59 49.60 4.58
CA TYR A 45 -51.29 49.84 5.18
C TYR A 45 -50.19 48.94 4.62
N GLU A 46 -50.45 47.65 4.44
CA GLU A 46 -49.51 46.70 3.81
C GLU A 46 -49.15 47.11 2.38
N GLU A 47 -50.14 47.44 1.55
CA GLU A 47 -49.93 47.87 0.16
C GLU A 47 -49.18 49.20 0.08
N THR A 48 -49.55 50.19 0.89
CA THR A 48 -48.88 51.49 0.97
C THR A 48 -47.43 51.34 1.43
N LEU A 49 -47.16 50.48 2.40
CA LEU A 49 -45.82 50.22 2.92
C LEU A 49 -44.91 49.56 1.86
N ILE A 50 -45.42 48.58 1.12
CA ILE A 50 -44.67 47.93 0.05
C ILE A 50 -44.41 48.92 -1.09
N LYS A 51 -45.42 49.70 -1.52
CA LYS A 51 -45.27 50.74 -2.56
C LYS A 51 -44.25 51.81 -2.17
N LEU A 52 -44.27 52.25 -0.91
CA LEU A 52 -43.26 53.21 -0.43
C LEU A 52 -41.85 52.59 -0.43
N GLY A 53 -41.74 51.32 -0.07
CA GLY A 53 -40.48 50.58 -0.19
C GLY A 53 -39.99 50.46 -1.64
N GLU A 54 -40.89 50.23 -2.60
CA GLU A 54 -40.59 50.19 -4.03
C GLU A 54 -40.13 51.55 -4.55
N LEU A 55 -40.74 52.64 -4.11
CA LEU A 55 -40.29 54.00 -4.45
C LEU A 55 -38.87 54.27 -3.91
N TYR A 56 -38.57 53.91 -2.66
CA TYR A 56 -37.21 54.10 -2.13
C TYR A 56 -36.17 53.23 -2.84
N ARG A 57 -36.55 52.03 -3.28
CA ARG A 57 -35.72 51.17 -4.14
C ARG A 57 -35.41 51.86 -5.47
N ASP A 58 -36.43 52.36 -6.15
CA ASP A 58 -36.30 52.94 -7.49
C ASP A 58 -35.46 54.23 -7.46
N HIS A 59 -35.55 55.00 -6.37
CA HIS A 59 -34.75 56.21 -6.14
C HIS A 59 -33.41 55.97 -5.41
N ARG A 60 -33.04 54.70 -5.14
CA ARG A 60 -31.77 54.29 -4.48
C ARG A 60 -31.51 54.92 -3.10
N LYS A 61 -32.57 55.26 -2.35
CA LYS A 61 -32.49 55.82 -1.00
C LYS A 61 -32.39 54.72 0.06
N LEU A 62 -31.16 54.29 0.37
CA LEU A 62 -30.89 53.16 1.27
C LEU A 62 -31.17 53.46 2.75
N ASN A 63 -30.89 54.68 3.21
CA ASN A 63 -31.04 55.07 4.61
C ASN A 63 -32.52 55.20 4.99
N GLU A 64 -33.30 55.83 4.10
CA GLU A 64 -34.72 56.05 4.26
C GLU A 64 -35.50 54.73 4.23
N LEU A 65 -35.05 53.77 3.42
CA LEU A 65 -35.60 52.42 3.42
C LEU A 65 -35.27 51.66 4.72
N ALA A 66 -34.07 51.85 5.28
CA ALA A 66 -33.69 51.26 6.57
C ALA A 66 -34.54 51.85 7.71
N GLU A 67 -34.71 53.17 7.73
CA GLU A 67 -35.61 53.85 8.67
C GLU A 67 -37.07 53.41 8.50
N LEU A 68 -37.53 53.19 7.26
CA LEU A 68 -38.88 52.70 6.99
C LEU A 68 -39.11 51.33 7.61
N ILE A 69 -38.13 50.43 7.51
CA ILE A 69 -38.21 49.13 8.18
C ILE A 69 -38.26 49.32 9.70
N GLN A 70 -37.37 50.12 10.28
CA GLN A 70 -37.40 50.37 11.73
C GLN A 70 -38.74 50.95 12.22
N LYS A 71 -39.30 51.94 11.51
CA LYS A 71 -40.58 52.57 11.84
C LYS A 71 -41.74 51.58 11.68
N SER A 72 -41.74 50.79 10.61
CA SER A 72 -42.78 49.78 10.37
C SER A 72 -42.76 48.63 11.39
N LEU A 73 -41.60 48.25 11.95
CA LEU A 73 -41.50 47.20 12.98
C LEU A 73 -42.33 47.51 14.24
N VAL A 74 -42.51 48.78 14.60
CA VAL A 74 -43.36 49.19 15.74
C VAL A 74 -44.83 48.84 15.48
N PHE A 75 -45.32 49.14 14.27
CA PHE A 75 -46.71 48.91 13.86
C PHE A 75 -46.99 47.43 13.55
N LEU A 76 -45.99 46.72 13.01
CA LEU A 76 -46.06 45.30 12.67
C LEU A 76 -46.25 44.37 13.89
N LYS A 77 -46.18 44.91 15.12
CA LYS A 77 -46.55 44.18 16.35
C LYS A 77 -48.02 43.78 16.35
N ASN A 78 -48.90 44.62 15.80
CA ASN A 78 -50.36 44.44 15.83
C ASN A 78 -50.87 43.51 14.72
N PHE A 79 -50.02 43.17 13.75
CA PHE A 79 -50.36 42.30 12.64
C PHE A 79 -50.25 40.81 13.01
N ALA A 80 -51.01 39.97 12.29
CA ALA A 80 -50.87 38.52 12.37
C ALA A 80 -49.44 38.08 12.05
N LYS A 81 -48.90 37.13 12.84
CA LYS A 81 -47.49 36.68 12.77
C LYS A 81 -47.03 36.32 11.35
N ALA A 82 -47.86 35.61 10.59
CA ALA A 82 -47.56 35.21 9.21
C ALA A 82 -47.51 36.39 8.23
N LYS A 83 -48.45 37.35 8.34
CA LYS A 83 -48.46 38.57 7.51
C LYS A 83 -47.23 39.43 7.79
N THR A 84 -46.85 39.63 9.07
CA THR A 84 -45.62 40.35 9.38
C THR A 84 -44.39 39.66 8.78
N ALA A 85 -44.28 38.34 8.88
CA ALA A 85 -43.13 37.63 8.32
C ALA A 85 -43.03 37.82 6.80
N LYS A 86 -44.17 37.85 6.09
CA LYS A 86 -44.22 38.16 4.66
C LYS A 86 -43.73 39.59 4.38
N ILE A 87 -44.29 40.58 5.08
CA ILE A 87 -43.95 42.01 4.88
C ILE A 87 -42.46 42.25 5.14
N VAL A 88 -41.93 41.78 6.28
CA VAL A 88 -40.51 41.97 6.63
C VAL A 88 -39.58 41.33 5.59
N ARG A 89 -39.91 40.12 5.11
CA ARG A 89 -39.13 39.48 4.04
C ARG A 89 -39.15 40.30 2.75
N THR A 90 -40.33 40.72 2.30
CA THR A 90 -40.48 41.54 1.08
C THR A 90 -39.68 42.83 1.18
N LEU A 91 -39.76 43.55 2.31
CA LEU A 91 -39.02 44.80 2.50
C LEU A 91 -37.50 44.59 2.50
N ILE A 92 -37.01 43.49 3.09
CA ILE A 92 -35.59 43.13 3.05
C ILE A 92 -35.15 42.70 1.64
N ASP A 93 -36.03 42.05 0.88
CA ASP A 93 -35.77 41.64 -0.50
C ASP A 93 -35.58 42.85 -1.42
N LEU A 94 -36.29 43.97 -1.17
CA LEU A 94 -36.14 45.22 -1.94
C LEU A 94 -34.70 45.77 -1.90
N PHE A 95 -33.97 45.62 -0.78
CA PHE A 95 -32.55 46.02 -0.71
C PHE A 95 -31.66 45.26 -1.70
N SER A 96 -32.01 44.02 -2.05
CA SER A 96 -31.17 43.15 -2.88
C SER A 96 -31.07 43.62 -4.34
N SER A 97 -31.96 44.53 -4.76
CA SER A 97 -32.01 45.08 -6.12
C SER A 97 -31.15 46.34 -6.31
N VAL A 98 -30.66 46.94 -5.22
CA VAL A 98 -29.83 48.15 -5.24
C VAL A 98 -28.34 47.78 -5.09
N PRO A 99 -27.44 48.21 -5.98
CA PRO A 99 -25.99 47.99 -5.84
C PRO A 99 -25.41 48.74 -4.62
N ASP A 100 -24.38 48.18 -3.97
CA ASP A 100 -23.73 48.66 -2.71
C ASP A 100 -24.58 48.64 -1.42
N SER A 101 -25.71 47.93 -1.40
CA SER A 101 -26.60 47.85 -0.23
C SER A 101 -26.21 46.82 0.85
N LEU A 102 -25.18 46.00 0.63
CA LEU A 102 -24.92 44.77 1.41
C LEU A 102 -24.70 45.03 2.91
N GLU A 103 -23.94 46.07 3.26
CA GLU A 103 -23.63 46.37 4.67
C GLU A 103 -24.87 46.91 5.41
N PHE A 104 -25.63 47.79 4.76
CA PHE A 104 -26.92 48.28 5.27
C PHE A 104 -27.92 47.13 5.44
N GLN A 105 -28.01 46.24 4.45
CA GLN A 105 -28.89 45.08 4.52
C GLN A 105 -28.52 44.15 5.69
N ILE A 106 -27.23 43.94 5.96
CA ILE A 106 -26.77 43.16 7.12
C ILE A 106 -27.18 43.84 8.43
N ASN A 107 -26.98 45.15 8.56
CA ASN A 107 -27.30 45.88 9.78
C ASN A 107 -28.82 45.89 10.05
N VAL A 108 -29.63 46.19 9.04
CA VAL A 108 -31.10 46.14 9.13
C VAL A 108 -31.57 44.72 9.47
N THR A 109 -30.97 43.69 8.86
CA THR A 109 -31.33 42.30 9.17
C THR A 109 -31.01 41.96 10.63
N LYS A 110 -29.87 42.40 11.18
CA LYS A 110 -29.54 42.22 12.61
C LYS A 110 -30.55 42.91 13.52
N GLU A 111 -30.89 44.16 13.24
CA GLU A 111 -31.88 44.91 14.03
C GLU A 111 -33.26 44.23 13.99
N THR A 112 -33.66 43.72 12.83
CA THR A 112 -34.91 42.96 12.70
C THR A 112 -34.88 41.62 13.45
N ILE A 113 -33.71 40.96 13.56
CA ILE A 113 -33.51 39.75 14.37
C ILE A 113 -33.61 40.08 15.87
N ASP A 114 -32.98 41.17 16.31
CA ASP A 114 -33.06 41.63 17.71
C ASP A 114 -34.50 41.96 18.09
N TRP A 115 -35.22 42.63 17.19
CA TRP A 115 -36.64 42.90 17.38
C TRP A 115 -37.48 41.62 17.40
N ALA A 116 -37.21 40.65 16.51
CA ALA A 116 -37.92 39.37 16.48
C ALA A 116 -37.70 38.57 17.77
N THR A 117 -36.48 38.65 18.33
CA THR A 117 -36.10 38.02 19.60
C THR A 117 -36.83 38.67 20.77
N LYS A 118 -36.86 40.02 20.84
CA LYS A 118 -37.60 40.77 21.87
C LYS A 118 -39.11 40.48 21.86
N ASN A 119 -39.67 40.22 20.67
CA ASN A 119 -41.11 39.96 20.50
C ASN A 119 -41.47 38.46 20.47
N ASN A 120 -40.55 37.56 20.82
CA ASN A 120 -40.77 36.10 20.83
C ASN A 120 -41.30 35.53 19.50
N ARG A 121 -40.79 36.03 18.36
CA ARG A 121 -41.17 35.57 17.01
C ARG A 121 -40.14 34.59 16.44
N ILE A 122 -40.16 33.35 16.95
CA ILE A 122 -39.16 32.30 16.66
C ILE A 122 -39.01 32.00 15.16
N PHE A 123 -40.09 31.71 14.43
CA PHE A 123 -40.01 31.39 12.99
C PHE A 123 -39.48 32.55 12.14
N LEU A 124 -39.79 33.79 12.51
CA LEU A 124 -39.26 34.97 11.82
C LEU A 124 -37.76 35.13 12.12
N LYS A 125 -37.36 34.98 13.39
CA LYS A 125 -35.95 34.98 13.81
C LYS A 125 -35.14 33.98 12.99
N LEU A 126 -35.55 32.71 12.97
CA LEU A 126 -34.84 31.66 12.24
C LEU A 126 -34.73 31.99 10.76
N SER A 127 -35.83 32.44 10.14
CA SER A 127 -35.86 32.82 8.71
C SER A 127 -34.91 33.97 8.38
N LEU A 128 -34.80 34.96 9.28
CA LEU A 128 -33.86 36.07 9.14
C LEU A 128 -32.41 35.63 9.41
N GLU A 129 -32.18 34.69 10.32
CA GLU A 129 -30.86 34.08 10.56
C GLU A 129 -30.38 33.23 9.38
N THR A 130 -31.26 32.46 8.73
CA THR A 130 -30.91 31.79 7.47
C THR A 130 -30.53 32.82 6.40
N ARG A 131 -31.27 33.92 6.32
CA ARG A 131 -31.00 34.98 5.34
C ARG A 131 -29.68 35.71 5.61
N ILE A 132 -29.37 36.04 6.86
CA ILE A 132 -28.13 36.76 7.19
C ILE A 132 -26.89 35.90 6.93
N ILE A 133 -26.97 34.57 7.05
CA ILE A 133 -25.90 33.65 6.63
C ILE A 133 -25.63 33.82 5.12
N GLY A 134 -26.68 33.86 4.29
CA GLY A 134 -26.56 34.13 2.85
C GLY A 134 -25.97 35.52 2.55
N LEU A 135 -26.30 36.55 3.33
CA LEU A 135 -25.70 37.88 3.20
C LEU A 135 -24.22 37.91 3.61
N TYR A 136 -23.84 37.24 4.70
CA TYR A 136 -22.45 37.12 5.10
C TYR A 136 -21.61 36.38 4.07
N MET A 137 -22.18 35.37 3.40
CA MET A 137 -21.52 34.69 2.30
C MET A 137 -21.23 35.66 1.13
N LYS A 138 -22.20 36.50 0.75
CA LYS A 138 -22.00 37.54 -0.29
C LYS A 138 -20.95 38.57 0.14
N ALA A 139 -20.95 38.96 1.41
CA ALA A 139 -19.96 39.87 1.99
C ALA A 139 -18.58 39.21 2.27
N LYS A 140 -18.39 37.94 1.90
CA LYS A 140 -17.18 37.13 2.13
C LYS A 140 -16.76 37.01 3.61
N GLN A 141 -17.69 37.23 4.55
CA GLN A 141 -17.46 37.07 6.00
C GLN A 141 -17.76 35.63 6.45
N TYR A 142 -16.99 34.67 5.95
CA TYR A 142 -17.27 33.23 6.12
C TYR A 142 -17.22 32.73 7.58
N SER A 143 -16.34 33.31 8.41
CA SER A 143 -16.18 32.89 9.82
C SER A 143 -17.43 33.19 10.65
N LYS A 144 -17.97 34.41 10.53
CA LYS A 144 -19.21 34.82 11.20
C LYS A 144 -20.41 34.04 10.69
N ALA A 145 -20.46 33.78 9.38
CA ALA A 145 -21.51 32.97 8.77
C ALA A 145 -21.55 31.55 9.35
N LEU A 146 -20.38 30.92 9.52
CA LEU A 146 -20.27 29.56 10.03
C LEU A 146 -20.63 29.46 11.52
N GLN A 147 -20.15 30.40 12.35
CA GLN A 147 -20.54 30.47 13.76
C GLN A 147 -22.05 30.58 13.94
N LEU A 148 -22.71 31.40 13.11
CA LEU A 148 -24.16 31.53 13.15
C LEU A 148 -24.87 30.29 12.61
N ALA A 149 -24.35 29.67 11.55
CA ALA A 149 -24.90 28.43 11.00
C ALA A 149 -24.86 27.28 12.02
N ASP A 150 -23.75 27.10 12.75
CA ASP A 150 -23.60 26.06 13.77
C ASP A 150 -24.65 26.20 14.88
N VAL A 151 -24.85 27.44 15.38
CA VAL A 151 -25.88 27.73 16.40
C VAL A 151 -27.28 27.47 15.84
N LEU A 152 -27.55 27.95 14.61
CA LEU A 152 -28.85 27.81 13.96
C LEU A 152 -29.20 26.35 13.68
N LEU A 153 -28.25 25.51 13.27
CA LEU A 153 -28.46 24.09 13.02
C LEU A 153 -28.87 23.34 14.30
N ILE A 154 -28.33 23.71 15.47
CA ILE A 154 -28.73 23.12 16.75
C ILE A 154 -30.18 23.50 17.08
N GLU A 155 -30.56 24.77 16.87
CA GLU A 155 -31.92 25.24 17.11
C GLU A 155 -32.93 24.59 16.15
N LEU A 156 -32.62 24.52 14.85
CA LEU A 156 -33.48 23.92 13.83
C LEU A 156 -33.66 22.41 14.01
N LYS A 157 -32.61 21.68 14.42
CA LYS A 157 -32.72 20.24 14.75
C LYS A 157 -33.68 19.97 15.89
N ARG A 158 -33.80 20.90 16.85
CA ARG A 158 -34.74 20.77 17.97
C ARG A 158 -36.20 21.03 17.54
N LEU A 159 -36.42 21.88 16.55
CA LEU A 159 -37.74 22.28 16.09
C LEU A 159 -38.31 21.38 14.97
N ASP A 160 -37.47 20.53 14.37
CA ASP A 160 -37.81 19.61 13.26
C ASP A 160 -38.42 20.30 12.02
N ASP A 161 -38.08 21.59 11.80
CA ASP A 161 -38.38 22.27 10.53
C ASP A 161 -37.36 21.86 9.47
N LYS A 162 -37.66 20.74 8.81
CA LYS A 162 -36.76 20.14 7.83
C LYS A 162 -36.58 21.01 6.58
N PHE A 163 -37.54 21.86 6.20
CA PHE A 163 -37.43 22.70 5.01
C PHE A 163 -36.32 23.74 5.19
N GLN A 164 -36.38 24.45 6.32
CA GLN A 164 -35.37 25.46 6.65
C GLN A 164 -34.01 24.82 6.98
N LEU A 165 -34.01 23.60 7.50
CA LEU A 165 -32.80 22.83 7.74
C LEU A 165 -32.04 22.51 6.43
N VAL A 166 -32.75 22.15 5.35
CA VAL A 166 -32.14 21.92 4.03
C VAL A 166 -31.47 23.20 3.50
N GLU A 167 -32.13 24.35 3.64
CA GLU A 167 -31.60 25.65 3.19
C GLU A 167 -30.31 26.02 3.94
N VAL A 168 -30.29 25.83 5.26
CA VAL A 168 -29.10 26.11 6.08
C VAL A 168 -27.95 25.16 5.76
N TYR A 169 -28.21 23.85 5.58
CA TYR A 169 -27.15 22.92 5.17
C TYR A 169 -26.59 23.21 3.77
N LEU A 170 -27.43 23.68 2.84
CA LEU A 170 -26.97 24.12 1.53
C LEU A 170 -26.03 25.33 1.65
N LEU A 171 -26.41 26.35 2.45
CA LEU A 171 -25.55 27.50 2.73
C LEU A 171 -24.25 27.10 3.43
N GLU A 172 -24.32 26.21 4.41
CA GLU A 172 -23.16 25.67 5.11
C GLU A 172 -22.19 24.97 4.15
N SER A 173 -22.73 24.14 3.23
CA SER A 173 -21.94 23.50 2.18
C SER A 173 -21.25 24.52 1.27
N GLN A 174 -21.96 25.57 0.86
CA GLN A 174 -21.40 26.65 0.04
C GLN A 174 -20.29 27.44 0.77
N ILE A 175 -20.47 27.71 2.07
CA ILE A 175 -19.47 28.40 2.90
C ILE A 175 -18.22 27.53 3.06
N TYR A 176 -18.36 26.24 3.36
CA TYR A 176 -17.21 25.34 3.45
C TYR A 176 -16.48 25.19 2.12
N HIS A 177 -17.21 25.15 1.01
CA HIS A 177 -16.63 25.18 -0.33
C HIS A 177 -15.85 26.48 -0.58
N ALA A 178 -16.38 27.64 -0.20
CA ALA A 178 -15.67 28.91 -0.33
C ALA A 178 -14.37 28.97 0.51
N ILE A 179 -14.33 28.28 1.65
CA ILE A 179 -13.13 28.12 2.49
C ILE A 179 -12.18 27.03 1.94
N LYS A 180 -12.59 26.30 0.89
CA LYS A 180 -11.90 25.13 0.30
C LYS A 180 -11.83 23.90 1.23
N ASN A 181 -12.76 23.76 2.16
CA ASN A 181 -12.91 22.57 2.99
C ASN A 181 -13.92 21.59 2.38
N ILE A 182 -13.46 20.84 1.37
CA ILE A 182 -14.30 19.94 0.55
C ILE A 182 -14.94 18.81 1.37
N PRO A 183 -14.23 18.12 2.28
CA PRO A 183 -14.82 17.03 3.06
C PRO A 183 -16.01 17.48 3.92
N LYS A 184 -15.90 18.64 4.58
CA LYS A 184 -17.01 19.20 5.37
C LYS A 184 -18.14 19.69 4.47
N ALA A 185 -17.83 20.36 3.36
CA ALA A 185 -18.84 20.80 2.40
C ALA A 185 -19.69 19.62 1.90
N ARG A 186 -19.05 18.47 1.62
CA ARG A 186 -19.71 17.23 1.20
C ARG A 186 -20.54 16.60 2.32
N ALA A 187 -20.05 16.61 3.56
CA ALA A 187 -20.80 16.10 4.72
C ALA A 187 -22.09 16.91 4.95
N SER A 188 -22.02 18.24 4.89
CA SER A 188 -23.18 19.13 4.98
C SER A 188 -24.15 18.90 3.80
N LEU A 189 -23.65 18.76 2.58
CA LEU A 189 -24.49 18.47 1.41
C LEU A 189 -25.21 17.11 1.50
N THR A 190 -24.52 16.08 2.01
CA THR A 190 -25.11 14.74 2.23
C THR A 190 -26.25 14.82 3.25
N SER A 191 -26.04 15.62 4.30
CA SER A 191 -27.06 15.91 5.30
C SER A 191 -28.25 16.65 4.68
N ALA A 192 -27.98 17.67 3.85
CA ALA A 192 -29.00 18.41 3.11
C ALA A 192 -29.85 17.48 2.22
N LYS A 193 -29.21 16.58 1.46
CA LYS A 193 -29.90 15.61 0.59
C LYS A 193 -30.76 14.60 1.37
N THR A 194 -30.27 14.14 2.51
CA THR A 194 -31.03 13.21 3.36
C THR A 194 -32.27 13.90 3.93
N CYS A 195 -32.15 15.16 4.36
CA CYS A 195 -33.29 15.96 4.77
C CYS A 195 -34.23 16.26 3.59
N ALA A 196 -33.69 16.53 2.39
CA ALA A 196 -34.45 16.80 1.18
C ALA A 196 -35.29 15.60 0.77
N ASN A 197 -34.77 14.38 0.85
CA ASN A 197 -35.51 13.15 0.53
C ASN A 197 -36.70 12.88 1.48
N ALA A 198 -36.65 13.43 2.70
CA ALA A 198 -37.72 13.28 3.67
C ALA A 198 -38.90 14.25 3.43
N ILE A 199 -38.77 15.19 2.49
CA ILE A 199 -39.74 16.25 2.20
C ILE A 199 -39.96 16.34 0.69
N TYR A 200 -41.08 16.88 0.26
CA TYR A 200 -41.18 17.41 -1.09
C TYR A 200 -40.46 18.76 -1.19
N CYS A 201 -39.26 18.79 -1.75
CA CYS A 201 -38.48 20.01 -1.90
C CYS A 201 -39.02 20.93 -3.00
N LEU A 202 -38.97 22.24 -2.76
CA LEU A 202 -39.33 23.23 -3.79
C LEU A 202 -38.30 23.20 -4.93
N PRO A 203 -38.72 23.38 -6.20
CA PRO A 203 -37.83 23.26 -7.36
C PRO A 203 -36.57 24.12 -7.29
N HIS A 204 -36.66 25.34 -6.75
CA HIS A 204 -35.50 26.24 -6.63
C HIS A 204 -34.46 25.79 -5.59
N ILE A 205 -34.88 25.06 -4.54
CA ILE A 205 -33.95 24.50 -3.54
C ILE A 205 -33.33 23.23 -4.09
N GLN A 206 -34.13 22.38 -4.73
CA GLN A 206 -33.66 21.15 -5.38
C GLN A 206 -32.59 21.46 -6.43
N THR A 207 -32.86 22.40 -7.33
CA THR A 207 -31.88 22.87 -8.32
C THR A 207 -30.62 23.47 -7.67
N GLY A 208 -30.75 24.15 -6.53
CA GLY A 208 -29.62 24.62 -5.74
C GLY A 208 -28.76 23.49 -5.15
N LEU A 209 -29.39 22.42 -4.66
CA LEU A 209 -28.71 21.22 -4.17
C LEU A 209 -27.98 20.49 -5.29
N ASP A 210 -28.60 20.38 -6.46
CA ASP A 210 -28.01 19.73 -7.64
C ASP A 210 -26.84 20.56 -8.19
N LEU A 211 -26.96 21.88 -8.25
CA LEU A 211 -25.85 22.77 -8.61
C LEU A 211 -24.66 22.61 -7.66
N GLN A 212 -24.90 22.64 -6.33
CA GLN A 212 -23.84 22.45 -5.34
C GLN A 212 -23.24 21.04 -5.41
N SER A 213 -24.05 20.03 -5.74
CA SER A 213 -23.57 18.67 -5.98
C SER A 213 -22.63 18.61 -7.18
N GLY A 214 -23.01 19.24 -8.29
CA GLY A 214 -22.17 19.31 -9.48
C GLY A 214 -20.83 19.98 -9.19
N ILE A 215 -20.83 21.09 -8.44
CA ILE A 215 -19.60 21.82 -8.07
C ILE A 215 -18.65 20.93 -7.26
N LEU A 216 -19.14 20.27 -6.20
CA LEU A 216 -18.28 19.42 -5.37
C LEU A 216 -17.73 18.21 -6.15
N HIS A 217 -18.53 17.58 -7.02
CA HIS A 217 -18.03 16.46 -7.84
C HIS A 217 -17.01 16.94 -8.90
N ALA A 218 -17.19 18.14 -9.46
CA ALA A 218 -16.24 18.72 -10.39
C ALA A 218 -14.89 19.01 -9.72
N GLU A 219 -14.88 19.48 -8.47
CA GLU A 219 -13.65 19.66 -7.70
C GLU A 219 -12.96 18.33 -7.33
N GLU A 220 -13.75 17.27 -7.08
CA GLU A 220 -13.25 15.91 -6.91
C GLU A 220 -12.77 15.25 -8.22
N LYS A 221 -12.87 15.96 -9.35
CA LYS A 221 -12.50 15.53 -10.72
C LYS A 221 -13.41 14.43 -11.28
N ASP A 222 -14.58 14.19 -10.69
CA ASP A 222 -15.61 13.33 -11.28
C ASP A 222 -16.55 14.14 -12.16
N TYR A 223 -16.07 14.47 -13.37
CA TYR A 223 -16.81 15.31 -14.31
C TYR A 223 -18.04 14.61 -14.93
N ASN A 224 -18.10 13.28 -14.91
CA ASN A 224 -19.23 12.53 -15.47
C ASN A 224 -20.47 12.67 -14.60
N THR A 225 -20.34 12.45 -13.29
CA THR A 225 -21.47 12.61 -12.36
C THR A 225 -21.79 14.09 -12.16
N ALA A 226 -20.78 14.96 -12.12
CA ALA A 226 -20.97 16.41 -12.06
C ALA A 226 -21.81 16.93 -13.24
N TYR A 227 -21.55 16.45 -14.47
CA TYR A 227 -22.32 16.80 -15.65
C TYR A 227 -23.80 16.49 -15.48
N SER A 228 -24.15 15.29 -14.98
CA SER A 228 -25.54 14.91 -14.74
C SER A 228 -26.22 15.84 -13.74
N TYR A 229 -25.55 16.16 -12.62
CA TYR A 229 -26.08 17.10 -11.63
C TYR A 229 -26.26 18.51 -12.20
N PHE A 230 -25.31 19.00 -13.01
CA PHE A 230 -25.46 20.29 -13.68
C PHE A 230 -26.58 20.29 -14.72
N TYR A 231 -26.83 19.16 -15.40
CA TYR A 231 -27.91 19.04 -16.37
C TYR A 231 -29.29 19.11 -15.68
N GLU A 232 -29.49 18.39 -14.57
CA GLU A 232 -30.71 18.48 -13.75
C GLU A 232 -30.92 19.90 -13.21
N ALA A 233 -29.85 20.54 -12.71
CA ALA A 233 -29.90 21.93 -12.26
C ALA A 233 -30.26 22.89 -13.42
N PHE A 234 -29.74 22.65 -14.61
CA PHE A 234 -30.03 23.45 -15.82
C PHE A 234 -31.50 23.33 -16.24
N GLU A 235 -32.07 22.13 -16.29
CA GLU A 235 -33.48 21.95 -16.65
C GLU A 235 -34.41 22.68 -15.65
N GLY A 236 -34.12 22.57 -14.35
CA GLY A 236 -34.91 23.26 -13.34
C GLY A 236 -34.75 24.79 -13.33
N PHE A 237 -33.54 25.31 -13.58
CA PHE A 237 -33.33 26.76 -13.69
C PHE A 237 -33.88 27.35 -14.99
N SER A 238 -33.81 26.62 -16.11
CA SER A 238 -34.34 27.06 -17.40
C SER A 238 -35.87 27.24 -17.36
N THR A 239 -36.56 26.38 -16.61
CA THR A 239 -38.01 26.49 -16.36
C THR A 239 -38.35 27.74 -15.54
N THR A 240 -37.45 28.12 -14.62
CA THR A 240 -37.64 29.26 -13.71
C THR A 240 -37.11 30.59 -14.29
N SER A 241 -36.35 30.55 -15.40
CA SER A 241 -35.69 31.72 -16.02
C SER A 241 -34.78 32.51 -15.07
N ASP A 242 -34.06 31.81 -14.20
CA ASP A 242 -33.13 32.41 -13.22
C ASP A 242 -31.81 32.85 -13.91
N PRO A 243 -31.21 34.01 -13.57
CA PRO A 243 -29.89 34.41 -14.07
C PRO A 243 -28.78 33.37 -13.83
N ARG A 244 -28.90 32.52 -12.79
CA ARG A 244 -27.96 31.41 -12.51
C ARG A 244 -27.91 30.35 -13.61
N THR A 245 -28.91 30.31 -14.51
CA THR A 245 -28.94 29.38 -15.65
C THR A 245 -27.69 29.50 -16.51
N VAL A 246 -27.20 30.73 -16.76
CA VAL A 246 -26.02 30.96 -17.60
C VAL A 246 -24.76 30.36 -16.96
N SER A 247 -24.58 30.53 -15.64
CA SER A 247 -23.48 29.91 -14.89
C SER A 247 -23.57 28.38 -14.90
N THR A 248 -24.76 27.81 -14.74
CA THR A 248 -24.93 26.35 -14.80
C THR A 248 -24.57 25.79 -16.17
N ILE A 249 -24.94 26.49 -17.26
CA ILE A 249 -24.53 26.09 -18.61
C ILE A 249 -23.00 26.17 -18.77
N LYS A 250 -22.34 27.22 -18.23
CA LYS A 250 -20.86 27.29 -18.23
C LYS A 250 -20.24 26.06 -17.57
N TYR A 251 -20.72 25.67 -16.38
CA TYR A 251 -20.20 24.50 -15.68
C TYR A 251 -20.46 23.21 -16.44
N LEU A 252 -21.63 23.07 -17.07
CA LEU A 252 -21.96 21.91 -17.89
C LEU A 252 -21.03 21.79 -19.10
N LEU A 253 -20.79 22.88 -19.82
CA LEU A 253 -19.86 22.92 -20.95
C LEU A 253 -18.43 22.66 -20.50
N LEU A 254 -18.02 23.24 -19.38
CA LEU A 254 -16.72 22.99 -18.77
C LEU A 254 -16.52 21.50 -18.46
N CYS A 255 -17.50 20.83 -17.84
CA CYS A 255 -17.43 19.38 -17.60
C CYS A 255 -17.25 18.60 -18.90
N LYS A 256 -17.96 18.96 -19.97
CA LYS A 256 -17.79 18.31 -21.29
C LYS A 256 -16.42 18.54 -21.91
N ILE A 257 -15.86 19.73 -21.75
CA ILE A 257 -14.49 20.04 -22.18
C ILE A 257 -13.49 19.18 -21.38
N MET A 258 -13.66 19.09 -20.06
CA MET A 258 -12.81 18.27 -19.17
C MET A 258 -12.93 16.76 -19.44
N LEU A 259 -14.07 16.28 -19.94
CA LEU A 259 -14.28 14.89 -20.39
C LEU A 259 -13.71 14.60 -21.78
N ASN A 260 -12.96 15.53 -22.39
CA ASN A 260 -12.47 15.48 -23.77
C ASN A 260 -13.56 15.38 -24.84
N ALA A 261 -14.84 15.62 -24.50
CA ALA A 261 -15.99 15.55 -25.41
C ALA A 261 -16.31 16.93 -26.02
N SER A 262 -15.31 17.57 -26.64
CA SER A 262 -15.44 18.92 -27.21
C SER A 262 -16.43 19.02 -28.40
N ASN A 263 -16.68 17.92 -29.12
CA ASN A 263 -17.68 17.88 -30.20
C ASN A 263 -19.11 18.01 -29.67
N ASP A 264 -19.40 17.43 -28.50
CA ASP A 264 -20.71 17.50 -27.85
C ASP A 264 -21.03 18.93 -27.39
N VAL A 265 -20.01 19.76 -27.15
CA VAL A 265 -20.20 21.17 -26.77
C VAL A 265 -20.80 21.95 -27.93
N GLN A 266 -20.29 21.76 -29.15
CA GLN A 266 -20.83 22.43 -30.33
C GLN A 266 -22.27 21.98 -30.63
N SER A 267 -22.56 20.68 -30.47
CA SER A 267 -23.91 20.17 -30.66
C SER A 267 -24.88 20.66 -29.57
N PHE A 268 -24.44 20.75 -28.31
CA PHE A 268 -25.25 21.28 -27.22
C PHE A 268 -25.58 22.77 -27.41
N ILE A 269 -24.60 23.58 -27.81
CA ILE A 269 -24.81 25.02 -28.10
C ILE A 269 -25.80 25.19 -29.26
N SER A 270 -25.78 24.31 -30.26
CA SER A 270 -26.74 24.35 -31.37
C SER A 270 -28.17 23.93 -30.97
N GLY A 271 -28.35 23.37 -29.77
CA GLY A 271 -29.64 22.95 -29.25
C GLY A 271 -30.59 24.12 -28.97
N LYS A 272 -31.90 23.90 -29.20
CA LYS A 272 -32.95 24.93 -29.05
C LYS A 272 -33.02 25.58 -27.67
N VAL A 273 -32.69 24.83 -26.61
CA VAL A 273 -32.74 25.35 -25.23
C VAL A 273 -31.51 26.20 -24.91
N ALA A 274 -30.34 25.82 -25.41
CA ALA A 274 -29.10 26.59 -25.24
C ALA A 274 -29.13 27.90 -26.05
N GLN A 275 -29.71 27.90 -27.26
CA GLN A 275 -29.88 29.11 -28.07
C GLN A 275 -30.69 30.21 -27.37
N LYS A 276 -31.65 29.87 -26.51
CA LYS A 276 -32.42 30.86 -25.74
C LYS A 276 -31.54 31.66 -24.78
N HIS A 277 -30.42 31.09 -24.36
CA HIS A 277 -29.46 31.70 -23.45
C HIS A 277 -28.14 32.04 -24.14
N ALA A 278 -28.16 32.19 -25.49
CA ALA A 278 -27.01 32.59 -26.29
C ALA A 278 -26.41 33.92 -25.78
N GLY A 279 -25.09 33.95 -25.59
CA GLY A 279 -24.39 35.12 -25.08
C GLY A 279 -22.88 34.93 -25.11
N ARG A 280 -22.16 35.99 -24.75
CA ARG A 280 -20.69 36.05 -24.78
C ARG A 280 -20.02 34.94 -23.93
N ASP A 281 -20.70 34.50 -22.88
CA ASP A 281 -20.31 33.40 -22.01
C ASP A 281 -20.23 32.04 -22.73
N LEU A 282 -21.16 31.77 -23.64
CA LEU A 282 -21.18 30.55 -24.46
C LEU A 282 -20.13 30.61 -25.56
N ASP A 283 -19.92 31.80 -26.14
CA ASP A 283 -18.86 32.02 -27.14
C ASP A 283 -17.47 31.78 -26.55
N ALA A 284 -17.25 32.22 -25.29
CA ALA A 284 -16.04 31.94 -24.54
C ALA A 284 -15.80 30.43 -24.37
N MET A 285 -16.82 29.68 -23.94
CA MET A 285 -16.73 28.22 -23.79
C MET A 285 -16.56 27.51 -25.14
N SER A 286 -17.18 28.02 -26.21
CA SER A 286 -17.01 27.52 -27.57
C SER A 286 -15.60 27.76 -28.10
N ALA A 287 -14.99 28.92 -27.81
CA ALA A 287 -13.60 29.21 -28.17
C ALA A 287 -12.62 28.29 -27.42
N VAL A 288 -12.84 28.08 -26.12
CA VAL A 288 -12.05 27.12 -25.32
C VAL A 288 -12.22 25.69 -25.83
N ALA A 289 -13.44 25.27 -26.16
CA ALA A 289 -13.71 23.95 -26.72
C ALA A 289 -13.01 23.74 -28.06
N ARG A 290 -13.00 24.75 -28.94
CA ARG A 290 -12.26 24.73 -30.22
C ARG A 290 -10.75 24.63 -30.01
N ALA A 291 -10.20 25.40 -29.08
CA ALA A 291 -8.77 25.34 -28.76
C ALA A 291 -8.37 23.94 -28.24
N HIS A 292 -9.21 23.35 -27.39
CA HIS A 292 -9.02 21.99 -26.89
C HIS A 292 -9.13 20.94 -28.01
N GLN A 293 -10.12 21.06 -28.90
CA GLN A 293 -10.29 20.17 -30.06
C GLN A 293 -9.06 20.19 -30.99
N ASN A 294 -8.53 21.38 -31.26
CA ASN A 294 -7.35 21.58 -32.10
C ASN A 294 -6.03 21.22 -31.38
N ARG A 295 -6.07 20.92 -30.07
CA ARG A 295 -4.91 20.73 -29.20
C ARG A 295 -3.91 21.90 -29.28
N SER A 296 -4.44 23.12 -29.44
CA SER A 296 -3.65 24.32 -29.72
C SER A 296 -3.60 25.21 -28.50
N LEU A 297 -2.40 25.33 -27.90
CA LEU A 297 -2.19 26.20 -26.74
C LEU A 297 -2.32 27.69 -27.09
N ALA A 298 -1.89 28.08 -28.30
CA ALA A 298 -1.97 29.46 -28.77
C ALA A 298 -3.43 29.93 -28.90
N ASP A 299 -4.32 29.08 -29.43
CA ASP A 299 -5.75 29.39 -29.52
C ASP A 299 -6.40 29.49 -28.12
N PHE A 300 -5.92 28.69 -27.17
CA PHE A 300 -6.39 28.73 -25.79
C PHE A 300 -5.97 30.00 -25.07
N GLU A 301 -4.72 30.43 -25.22
CA GLU A 301 -4.23 31.71 -24.67
C GLU A 301 -4.94 32.90 -25.29
N LYS A 302 -5.23 32.85 -26.59
CA LYS A 302 -6.04 33.86 -27.27
C LYS A 302 -7.46 33.92 -26.70
N ALA A 303 -8.12 32.78 -26.51
CA ALA A 303 -9.45 32.72 -25.90
C ALA A 303 -9.45 33.27 -24.46
N LEU A 304 -8.41 32.98 -23.67
CA LEU A 304 -8.26 33.53 -22.31
C LEU A 304 -8.04 35.06 -22.30
N HIS A 305 -7.43 35.62 -23.35
CA HIS A 305 -7.24 37.06 -23.47
C HIS A 305 -8.52 37.78 -23.90
N ASP A 306 -9.21 37.25 -24.93
CA ASP A 306 -10.41 37.85 -25.52
C ASP A 306 -11.63 37.81 -24.56
N TYR A 307 -11.71 36.78 -23.71
CA TYR A 307 -12.82 36.53 -22.76
C TYR A 307 -12.38 36.60 -21.30
N LYS A 308 -11.53 37.57 -20.97
CA LYS A 308 -10.92 37.69 -19.63
C LYS A 308 -11.96 37.84 -18.51
N ASN A 309 -13.00 38.63 -18.72
CA ASN A 309 -14.00 38.91 -17.68
C ASN A 309 -14.84 37.64 -17.43
N GLU A 310 -15.29 36.99 -18.50
CA GLU A 310 -16.20 35.86 -18.45
C GLU A 310 -15.56 34.58 -17.88
N LEU A 311 -14.24 34.41 -18.05
CA LEU A 311 -13.48 33.23 -17.61
C LEU A 311 -12.71 33.41 -16.30
N ARG A 312 -12.31 34.64 -15.92
CA ARG A 312 -11.59 34.88 -14.65
C ARG A 312 -12.49 35.30 -13.50
N ASP A 313 -13.62 35.96 -13.77
CA ASP A 313 -14.51 36.41 -12.70
C ASP A 313 -15.19 35.25 -11.98
N ASP A 314 -15.32 34.10 -12.66
CA ASP A 314 -15.84 32.86 -12.08
C ASP A 314 -14.70 32.01 -11.47
N PRO A 315 -14.66 31.86 -10.12
CA PRO A 315 -13.60 31.12 -9.44
C PRO A 315 -13.53 29.64 -9.81
N ILE A 316 -14.67 29.02 -10.11
CA ILE A 316 -14.77 27.58 -10.41
C ILE A 316 -14.24 27.32 -11.82
N VAL A 317 -14.68 28.14 -12.78
CA VAL A 317 -14.17 28.06 -14.15
C VAL A 317 -12.66 28.29 -14.17
N TYR A 318 -12.17 29.32 -13.49
CA TYR A 318 -10.74 29.64 -13.48
C TYR A 318 -9.87 28.51 -12.91
N SER A 319 -10.31 27.85 -11.82
CA SER A 319 -9.56 26.74 -11.22
C SER A 319 -9.43 25.56 -12.19
N HIS A 320 -10.51 25.20 -12.87
CA HIS A 320 -10.52 24.12 -13.86
C HIS A 320 -9.83 24.50 -15.16
N LEU A 321 -9.88 25.75 -15.60
CA LEU A 321 -9.12 26.23 -16.76
C LEU A 321 -7.60 26.14 -16.53
N THR A 322 -7.15 26.31 -15.29
CA THR A 322 -5.72 26.11 -14.95
C THR A 322 -5.33 24.64 -15.11
N VAL A 323 -6.19 23.72 -14.65
CA VAL A 323 -6.00 22.27 -14.86
C VAL A 323 -6.07 21.90 -16.35
N LEU A 324 -6.97 22.55 -17.09
CA LEU A 324 -7.10 22.37 -18.53
C LEU A 324 -5.87 22.87 -19.28
N TYR A 325 -5.31 24.02 -18.90
CA TYR A 325 -4.05 24.54 -19.46
C TYR A 325 -2.93 23.52 -19.30
N ASP A 326 -2.77 22.94 -18.11
CA ASP A 326 -1.79 21.89 -17.85
C ASP A 326 -2.01 20.65 -18.72
N THR A 327 -3.27 20.25 -18.89
CA THR A 327 -3.65 19.09 -19.70
C THR A 327 -3.38 19.33 -21.18
N LEU A 328 -3.73 20.52 -21.68
CA LEU A 328 -3.50 20.92 -23.06
C LEU A 328 -2.01 21.06 -23.35
N LEU A 329 -1.23 21.59 -22.41
CA LEU A 329 0.22 21.64 -22.50
C LEU A 329 0.82 20.24 -22.57
N LYS A 330 0.36 19.29 -21.72
CA LYS A 330 0.80 17.89 -21.78
C LYS A 330 0.46 17.24 -23.14
N GLN A 331 -0.75 17.46 -23.65
CA GLN A 331 -1.17 16.92 -24.95
C GLN A 331 -0.37 17.52 -26.13
N ASN A 332 -0.11 18.83 -26.09
CA ASN A 332 0.66 19.51 -27.12
C ASN A 332 2.14 19.09 -27.09
N LEU A 333 2.73 18.97 -25.89
CA LEU A 333 4.06 18.40 -25.71
C LEU A 333 4.12 16.98 -26.29
N SER A 334 3.16 16.11 -25.95
CA SER A 334 3.08 14.74 -26.49
C SER A 334 3.06 14.73 -28.02
N LYS A 335 2.21 15.56 -28.65
CA LYS A 335 2.11 15.68 -30.12
C LYS A 335 3.42 16.11 -30.77
N ILE A 336 4.16 17.03 -30.13
CA ILE A 336 5.45 17.53 -30.66
C ILE A 336 6.54 16.47 -30.49
N ILE A 337 6.47 15.67 -29.44
CA ILE A 337 7.51 14.74 -29.01
C ILE A 337 7.36 13.37 -29.69
N GLU A 338 6.14 12.92 -29.98
CA GLU A 338 5.81 11.64 -30.63
C GLU A 338 6.63 11.29 -31.90
N PRO A 339 6.93 12.22 -32.83
CA PRO A 339 7.72 11.88 -34.02
C PRO A 339 9.24 11.78 -33.78
N PHE A 340 9.77 12.12 -32.61
CA PHE A 340 11.21 12.22 -32.37
C PHE A 340 11.69 11.24 -31.30
N SER A 341 12.71 10.43 -31.58
CA SER A 341 13.38 9.62 -30.53
C SER A 341 14.34 10.44 -29.67
N ARG A 342 14.86 11.55 -30.20
CA ARG A 342 15.73 12.50 -29.50
C ARG A 342 15.43 13.91 -29.98
N VAL A 343 15.21 14.84 -29.06
CA VAL A 343 14.84 16.23 -29.38
C VAL A 343 15.49 17.23 -28.43
N GLU A 344 15.97 18.34 -28.98
CA GLU A 344 16.52 19.46 -28.19
C GLU A 344 15.40 20.28 -27.53
N LEU A 345 15.57 20.64 -26.26
CA LEU A 345 14.58 21.42 -25.51
C LEU A 345 14.39 22.84 -26.08
N ASP A 346 15.45 23.44 -26.64
CA ASP A 346 15.40 24.74 -27.32
C ASP A 346 14.50 24.69 -28.57
N HIS A 347 14.48 23.56 -29.28
CA HIS A 347 13.62 23.36 -30.43
C HIS A 347 12.15 23.28 -30.00
N ILE A 348 11.86 22.51 -28.94
CA ILE A 348 10.51 22.42 -28.36
C ILE A 348 10.05 23.79 -27.86
N SER A 349 10.93 24.56 -27.23
CA SER A 349 10.66 25.91 -26.75
C SER A 349 10.24 26.86 -27.85
N LYS A 350 10.94 26.86 -29.00
CA LYS A 350 10.59 27.70 -30.16
C LYS A 350 9.24 27.31 -30.78
N LEU A 351 8.91 26.02 -30.79
CA LEU A 351 7.64 25.52 -31.33
C LEU A 351 6.43 25.89 -30.46
N ILE A 352 6.58 25.90 -29.13
CA ILE A 352 5.48 26.17 -28.20
C ILE A 352 5.40 27.66 -27.80
N GLY A 353 6.52 28.38 -27.89
CA GLY A 353 6.60 29.78 -27.45
C GLY A 353 6.71 29.94 -25.92
N ILE A 354 7.17 28.92 -25.20
CA ILE A 354 7.33 28.91 -23.75
C ILE A 354 8.81 28.76 -23.38
N CYS A 355 9.24 29.39 -22.29
CA CYS A 355 10.61 29.29 -21.78
C CYS A 355 11.05 27.83 -21.52
N VAL A 356 12.32 27.53 -21.87
CA VAL A 356 12.95 26.21 -21.73
C VAL A 356 12.81 25.64 -20.32
N SER A 357 13.04 26.44 -19.27
CA SER A 357 12.91 25.96 -17.87
C SER A 357 11.50 25.43 -17.54
N LYS A 358 10.45 26.07 -18.04
CA LYS A 358 9.07 25.65 -17.76
C LYS A 358 8.72 24.36 -18.53
N ILE A 359 9.29 24.20 -19.72
CA ILE A 359 9.15 22.97 -20.52
C ILE A 359 9.92 21.82 -19.87
N GLU A 360 11.15 22.06 -19.41
CA GLU A 360 11.95 21.06 -18.68
C GLU A 360 11.23 20.59 -17.41
N GLU A 361 10.72 21.53 -16.60
CA GLU A 361 9.92 21.20 -15.41
C GLU A 361 8.70 20.35 -15.78
N LYS A 362 7.96 20.73 -16.83
CA LYS A 362 6.76 19.98 -17.25
C LYS A 362 7.09 18.61 -17.82
N LEU A 363 8.14 18.49 -18.62
CA LEU A 363 8.60 17.21 -19.16
C LEU A 363 9.12 16.29 -18.06
N SER A 364 9.81 16.83 -17.06
CA SER A 364 10.21 16.07 -15.88
C SER A 364 8.99 15.53 -15.14
N GLN A 365 7.95 16.35 -14.98
CA GLN A 365 6.68 15.92 -14.39
C GLN A 365 6.01 14.83 -15.24
N MET A 366 6.02 14.95 -16.57
CA MET A 366 5.44 13.94 -17.47
C MET A 366 6.17 12.60 -17.44
N ILE A 367 7.50 12.62 -17.30
CA ILE A 367 8.32 11.41 -17.13
C ILE A 367 8.02 10.74 -15.79
N LEU A 368 7.90 11.53 -14.70
CA LEU A 368 7.53 11.03 -13.38
C LEU A 368 6.10 10.47 -13.35
N ASP A 369 5.16 11.14 -14.02
CA ASP A 369 3.78 10.71 -14.21
C ASP A 369 3.65 9.49 -15.13
N LYS A 370 4.75 9.06 -15.79
CA LYS A 370 4.82 7.95 -16.75
C LYS A 370 3.88 8.13 -17.95
N VAL A 371 3.73 9.36 -18.42
CA VAL A 371 2.95 9.65 -19.65
C VAL A 371 3.68 9.12 -20.89
N PHE A 372 5.01 9.21 -20.88
CA PHE A 372 5.88 8.60 -21.88
C PHE A 372 7.18 8.16 -21.20
N HIS A 373 7.91 7.25 -21.83
CA HIS A 373 9.20 6.79 -21.33
C HIS A 373 10.31 7.64 -21.93
N GLY A 374 10.98 8.44 -21.10
CA GLY A 374 12.09 9.25 -21.55
C GLY A 374 12.99 9.71 -20.42
N VAL A 375 14.17 10.19 -20.77
CA VAL A 375 15.15 10.77 -19.85
C VAL A 375 15.54 12.15 -20.37
N LEU A 376 15.59 13.13 -19.46
CA LEU A 376 16.10 14.46 -19.71
C LEU A 376 17.60 14.47 -19.43
N ASP A 377 18.41 14.73 -20.46
CA ASP A 377 19.84 14.99 -20.32
C ASP A 377 20.06 16.50 -20.14
N GLN A 378 20.26 16.92 -18.89
CA GLN A 378 20.49 18.33 -18.54
C GLN A 378 21.83 18.86 -19.07
N GLY A 379 22.82 17.99 -19.30
CA GLY A 379 24.13 18.42 -19.82
C GLY A 379 24.06 18.84 -21.28
N THR A 380 23.27 18.13 -22.09
CA THR A 380 23.11 18.39 -23.53
C THR A 380 21.79 19.10 -23.87
N GLY A 381 20.91 19.35 -22.91
CA GLY A 381 19.61 19.98 -23.14
C GLY A 381 18.70 19.16 -24.06
N CYS A 382 18.82 17.84 -24.03
CA CYS A 382 18.10 16.91 -24.91
C CYS A 382 17.11 16.03 -24.13
N LEU A 383 15.93 15.82 -24.70
CA LEU A 383 15.00 14.78 -24.30
C LEU A 383 15.26 13.53 -25.15
N ILE A 384 15.48 12.39 -24.51
CA ILE A 384 15.60 11.08 -25.17
C ILE A 384 14.37 10.27 -24.81
N ILE A 385 13.65 9.76 -25.82
CA ILE A 385 12.46 8.92 -25.65
C ILE A 385 12.86 7.46 -25.90
N PHE A 386 12.33 6.58 -25.06
CA PHE A 386 12.45 5.14 -25.20
C PHE A 386 11.11 4.55 -25.57
N ASP A 387 11.12 3.48 -26.36
CA ASP A 387 9.93 2.70 -26.64
C ASP A 387 9.41 2.05 -25.34
N GLU A 388 8.08 1.85 -25.27
CA GLU A 388 7.47 1.13 -24.15
C GLU A 388 8.12 -0.26 -24.01
N PRO A 389 8.65 -0.62 -22.82
CA PRO A 389 9.14 -1.97 -22.62
C PRO A 389 7.97 -2.95 -22.69
N GLU A 390 8.01 -3.92 -23.63
CA GLU A 390 7.00 -4.96 -23.75
C GLU A 390 6.79 -5.65 -22.39
N GLN A 391 5.56 -5.59 -21.88
CA GLN A 391 5.21 -6.30 -20.65
C GLN A 391 5.18 -7.79 -20.92
N ASP A 392 6.09 -8.51 -20.27
CA ASP A 392 6.24 -9.94 -20.38
C ASP A 392 4.93 -10.67 -20.00
N ALA A 393 4.35 -11.42 -20.95
CA ALA A 393 3.08 -12.15 -20.78
C ALA A 393 3.10 -13.08 -19.55
N THR A 394 4.30 -13.49 -19.16
CA THR A 394 4.58 -14.32 -17.99
C THR A 394 4.20 -13.65 -16.66
N TYR A 395 4.32 -12.31 -16.56
CA TYR A 395 3.93 -11.56 -15.35
C TYR A 395 2.40 -11.52 -15.18
N ASN A 396 1.68 -11.25 -16.27
CA ASN A 396 0.22 -11.27 -16.26
C ASN A 396 -0.30 -12.70 -16.02
N ALA A 397 0.31 -13.72 -16.61
CA ALA A 397 -0.01 -15.11 -16.33
C ALA A 397 0.25 -15.49 -14.85
N ALA A 398 1.33 -15.00 -14.23
CA ALA A 398 1.59 -15.23 -12.81
C ALA A 398 0.58 -14.55 -11.89
N LEU A 399 0.20 -13.30 -12.19
CA LEU A 399 -0.86 -12.59 -11.47
C LEU A 399 -2.22 -13.26 -11.65
N ASP A 400 -2.51 -13.75 -12.85
CA ASP A 400 -3.74 -14.50 -13.13
C ASP A 400 -3.73 -15.84 -12.40
N ILE A 401 -2.62 -16.57 -12.31
CA ILE A 401 -2.53 -17.79 -11.48
C ILE A 401 -2.84 -17.48 -10.01
N ILE A 402 -2.35 -16.36 -9.49
CA ILE A 402 -2.64 -15.92 -8.11
C ILE A 402 -4.14 -15.61 -7.95
N LYS A 403 -4.76 -14.91 -8.92
CA LYS A 403 -6.20 -14.65 -8.92
C LYS A 403 -7.01 -15.94 -9.01
N HIS A 404 -6.65 -16.86 -9.91
CA HIS A 404 -7.30 -18.15 -10.06
C HIS A 404 -7.17 -18.99 -8.79
N MET A 405 -6.04 -18.94 -8.07
CA MET A 405 -5.92 -19.56 -6.76
C MET A 405 -6.93 -19.00 -5.76
N ASN A 406 -7.12 -17.68 -5.70
CA ASN A 406 -8.12 -17.07 -4.84
C ASN A 406 -9.55 -17.47 -5.25
N THR A 407 -9.87 -17.45 -6.54
CA THR A 407 -11.19 -17.87 -7.04
C THR A 407 -11.47 -19.34 -6.76
N VAL A 408 -10.46 -20.21 -6.85
CA VAL A 408 -10.59 -21.63 -6.48
C VAL A 408 -10.85 -21.79 -4.99
N VAL A 409 -10.21 -21.00 -4.13
CA VAL A 409 -10.47 -20.98 -2.69
C VAL A 409 -11.89 -20.50 -2.38
N ASP A 410 -12.36 -19.46 -3.05
CA ASP A 410 -13.73 -18.95 -2.90
C ASP A 410 -14.78 -19.95 -3.40
N LEU A 411 -14.55 -20.58 -4.56
CA LEU A 411 -15.42 -21.64 -5.09
C LEU A 411 -15.45 -22.89 -4.20
N LEU A 412 -14.32 -23.22 -3.54
CA LEU A 412 -14.29 -24.26 -2.53
C LEU A 412 -15.13 -23.87 -1.31
N GLN A 413 -15.04 -22.61 -0.87
CA GLN A 413 -15.83 -22.09 0.24
C GLN A 413 -17.35 -22.09 -0.07
N GLU A 414 -17.72 -21.70 -1.29
CA GLU A 414 -19.11 -21.70 -1.77
C GLU A 414 -19.65 -23.12 -1.95
N LYS A 415 -18.84 -24.06 -2.49
CA LYS A 415 -19.22 -25.47 -2.58
C LYS A 415 -19.40 -26.12 -1.21
N VAL A 416 -18.57 -25.79 -0.24
CA VAL A 416 -18.72 -26.26 1.15
C VAL A 416 -19.99 -25.70 1.77
N ASN A 417 -20.29 -24.41 1.58
CA ASN A 417 -21.52 -23.78 2.08
C ASN A 417 -22.79 -24.32 1.39
N PHE A 418 -22.75 -24.54 0.08
CA PHE A 418 -23.85 -25.13 -0.68
C PHE A 418 -24.13 -26.58 -0.24
N PHE A 419 -23.08 -27.37 0.03
CA PHE A 419 -23.22 -28.69 0.63
C PHE A 419 -23.84 -28.64 2.02
N PHE A 420 -23.49 -27.63 2.82
CA PHE A 420 -24.04 -27.41 4.16
C PHE A 420 -25.53 -27.07 4.13
N LEU A 421 -25.93 -26.15 3.23
CA LEU A 421 -27.33 -25.78 3.00
C LEU A 421 -28.17 -26.96 2.48
N LYS A 422 -27.62 -27.76 1.56
CA LYS A 422 -28.29 -28.95 1.04
C LYS A 422 -28.51 -30.02 2.13
N LYS A 423 -27.60 -30.11 3.12
CA LYS A 423 -27.68 -31.02 4.28
C LYS A 423 -28.67 -30.53 5.35
N ILE A 424 -28.84 -29.21 5.54
CA ILE A 424 -29.86 -28.63 6.41
C ILE A 424 -31.27 -28.86 5.84
N ILE A 425 -31.45 -28.65 4.52
CA ILE A 425 -32.75 -28.78 3.86
C ILE A 425 -33.21 -30.25 3.81
N THR A 426 -32.28 -31.21 3.68
CA THR A 426 -32.61 -32.65 3.67
C THR A 426 -32.91 -33.23 5.06
N LYS A 427 -32.41 -32.63 6.15
CA LYS A 427 -32.68 -33.08 7.53
C LYS A 427 -33.99 -32.57 8.14
N ASN A 428 -34.64 -31.57 7.55
CA ASN A 428 -35.89 -31.00 8.07
C ASN A 428 -37.18 -31.75 7.66
N ARG A 429 -37.08 -32.98 7.13
CA ARG A 429 -38.25 -33.86 6.97
C ARG A 429 -38.15 -35.11 7.85
N LEU A 430 -38.87 -35.02 8.98
CA LEU A 430 -39.37 -36.06 9.92
C LEU A 430 -38.44 -36.57 11.05
N PRO A 431 -38.99 -36.89 12.24
CA PRO A 431 -38.34 -36.68 13.53
C PRO A 431 -37.98 -37.98 14.26
N ASN A 432 -36.86 -37.98 15.01
CA ASN A 432 -36.67 -38.83 16.19
C ASN A 432 -35.69 -38.16 17.17
N SER A 433 -36.11 -38.02 18.43
CA SER A 433 -35.55 -37.11 19.44
C SER A 433 -34.14 -37.41 19.94
N TYR A 434 -33.55 -38.56 19.58
CA TYR A 434 -32.21 -38.96 20.04
C TYR A 434 -31.07 -38.53 19.12
N GLU A 435 -31.34 -38.21 17.86
CA GLU A 435 -30.35 -37.61 16.96
C GLU A 435 -30.15 -36.11 17.20
N ASN A 436 -31.08 -35.42 17.86
CA ASN A 436 -30.94 -33.99 18.14
C ASN A 436 -29.82 -33.69 19.14
N TYR A 437 -29.63 -34.51 20.16
CA TYR A 437 -28.51 -34.33 21.10
C TYR A 437 -27.17 -34.63 20.44
N LEU A 438 -27.09 -35.69 19.62
CA LEU A 438 -25.89 -36.00 18.84
C LEU A 438 -25.63 -34.95 17.78
N SER A 439 -26.65 -34.39 17.12
CA SER A 439 -26.48 -33.34 16.10
C SER A 439 -26.16 -31.97 16.71
N ILE A 440 -26.63 -31.65 17.92
CA ILE A 440 -26.24 -30.43 18.64
C ILE A 440 -24.81 -30.56 19.15
N ILE A 441 -24.40 -31.73 19.64
CA ILE A 441 -23.02 -32.02 20.06
C ILE A 441 -22.08 -32.05 18.84
N PHE A 442 -22.45 -32.69 17.74
CA PHE A 442 -21.67 -32.72 16.50
C PHE A 442 -21.64 -31.33 15.82
N SER A 443 -22.71 -30.55 15.90
CA SER A 443 -22.73 -29.14 15.47
C SER A 443 -21.80 -28.28 16.33
N PHE A 444 -21.79 -28.45 17.66
CA PHE A 444 -20.85 -27.77 18.55
C PHE A 444 -19.39 -28.17 18.31
N TYR A 445 -19.11 -29.44 18.06
CA TYR A 445 -17.75 -29.94 17.78
C TYR A 445 -17.27 -29.54 16.38
N VAL A 446 -18.16 -29.53 15.38
CA VAL A 446 -17.86 -29.03 14.03
C VAL A 446 -17.74 -27.51 14.02
N HIS A 447 -18.54 -26.76 14.80
CA HIS A 447 -18.40 -25.31 14.97
C HIS A 447 -17.09 -24.95 15.71
N LYS A 448 -16.64 -25.79 16.65
CA LYS A 448 -15.31 -25.69 17.29
C LYS A 448 -14.19 -25.97 16.28
N TYR A 449 -14.31 -27.03 15.46
CA TYR A 449 -13.38 -27.33 14.36
C TYR A 449 -13.34 -26.21 13.29
N PHE A 450 -14.48 -25.59 13.01
CA PHE A 450 -14.63 -24.52 12.01
C PHE A 450 -14.08 -23.17 12.52
N ASN A 451 -14.26 -22.85 13.81
CA ASN A 451 -13.60 -21.70 14.44
C ASN A 451 -12.08 -21.85 14.46
N HIS A 452 -11.56 -23.08 14.58
CA HIS A 452 -10.13 -23.38 14.50
C HIS A 452 -9.56 -23.27 13.08
N ILE A 453 -10.32 -23.64 12.04
CA ILE A 453 -9.96 -23.43 10.63
C ILE A 453 -10.08 -21.94 10.25
N SER A 454 -11.06 -21.22 10.78
CA SER A 454 -11.19 -19.76 10.59
C SER A 454 -10.06 -18.99 11.27
N THR A 455 -9.62 -19.37 12.47
CA THR A 455 -8.45 -18.77 13.12
C THR A 455 -7.14 -19.17 12.44
N TYR A 456 -7.10 -20.34 11.78
CA TYR A 456 -5.99 -20.70 10.89
C TYR A 456 -5.94 -19.82 9.65
N LYS A 457 -7.11 -19.55 9.05
CA LYS A 457 -7.32 -18.64 7.93
C LYS A 457 -6.95 -17.18 8.29
N ASP A 458 -7.36 -16.67 9.45
CA ASP A 458 -7.09 -15.28 9.85
C ASP A 458 -5.61 -15.00 10.15
N ILE A 459 -4.87 -16.00 10.64
CA ILE A 459 -3.42 -15.87 10.92
C ILE A 459 -2.58 -16.09 9.66
N TYR A 460 -3.07 -16.90 8.71
CA TYR A 460 -2.44 -17.06 7.40
C TYR A 460 -2.69 -15.84 6.50
N ILE A 461 -3.86 -15.21 6.61
CA ILE A 461 -4.24 -13.97 5.91
C ILE A 461 -3.52 -12.76 6.53
N SER A 462 -3.39 -12.65 7.86
CA SER A 462 -2.72 -11.49 8.48
C SER A 462 -1.20 -11.45 8.23
N ASN A 463 -0.56 -12.60 8.07
CA ASN A 463 0.87 -12.68 7.76
C ASN A 463 1.19 -12.47 6.27
N VAL A 464 0.18 -12.47 5.39
CA VAL A 464 0.34 -12.30 3.93
C VAL A 464 -0.21 -10.96 3.43
N LEU A 465 -1.05 -10.25 4.20
CA LEU A 465 -1.62 -8.96 3.81
C LEU A 465 -1.03 -7.77 4.59
N GLN A 466 0.09 -7.26 4.08
CA GLN A 466 0.32 -5.82 3.92
C GLN A 466 1.11 -5.55 2.63
N PRO A 467 0.53 -4.91 1.60
CA PRO A 467 1.28 -4.32 0.49
C PRO A 467 1.68 -2.87 0.89
N PRO A 468 2.73 -2.26 0.28
CA PRO A 468 2.51 -1.71 -1.05
C PRO A 468 3.67 -1.84 -2.06
N MET A 469 3.23 -1.93 -3.32
CA MET A 469 3.84 -1.33 -4.51
C MET A 469 5.09 -1.98 -5.15
N ASN A 470 4.78 -2.63 -6.27
CA ASN A 470 5.34 -2.47 -7.62
C ASN A 470 6.76 -2.92 -7.98
N ARG A 471 6.75 -3.63 -9.12
CA ARG A 471 7.72 -3.72 -10.22
C ARG A 471 8.81 -4.80 -10.21
N THR A 472 8.50 -5.74 -11.10
CA THR A 472 9.31 -6.55 -12.01
C THR A 472 10.76 -6.10 -12.29
N VAL A 473 11.65 -7.10 -12.30
CA VAL A 473 12.94 -7.14 -13.00
C VAL A 473 13.00 -8.46 -13.80
N PRO A 474 13.62 -8.50 -14.99
CA PRO A 474 13.55 -9.63 -15.93
C PRO A 474 14.75 -10.58 -15.79
N SER A 475 14.59 -11.81 -16.29
CA SER A 475 15.75 -12.62 -16.70
C SER A 475 15.37 -13.63 -17.77
N ASN A 476 15.98 -13.47 -18.94
CA ASN A 476 16.12 -14.53 -19.94
C ASN A 476 17.44 -15.26 -19.70
N TYR A 477 17.36 -16.57 -19.46
CA TYR A 477 17.87 -17.63 -20.35
C TYR A 477 17.96 -18.93 -19.55
N VAL A 478 17.03 -19.86 -19.78
CA VAL A 478 17.39 -21.26 -20.04
C VAL A 478 16.34 -21.84 -20.98
N GLN A 479 16.74 -22.05 -22.21
CA GLN A 479 16.11 -23.03 -23.07
C GLN A 479 17.23 -23.91 -23.59
N ASN A 480 17.30 -25.14 -23.11
CA ASN A 480 17.52 -26.31 -23.95
C ASN A 480 17.53 -27.60 -23.13
N LEU A 481 16.48 -28.38 -23.39
CA LEU A 481 16.45 -29.84 -23.56
C LEU A 481 15.49 -30.58 -22.61
N TYR A 482 14.23 -30.60 -23.03
CA TYR A 482 13.45 -31.84 -23.00
C TYR A 482 14.06 -32.81 -24.00
N ASN A 483 14.48 -34.01 -23.55
CA ASN A 483 13.93 -35.26 -24.09
C ASN A 483 14.48 -36.51 -23.40
N ILE A 484 13.58 -37.51 -23.37
CA ILE A 484 13.77 -38.95 -23.22
C ILE A 484 13.64 -39.53 -21.81
N SER A 485 12.45 -40.12 -21.65
CA SER A 485 12.00 -41.11 -20.70
C SER A 485 12.66 -42.49 -20.83
N ALA A 486 12.58 -43.23 -19.71
CA ALA A 486 12.47 -44.69 -19.56
C ALA A 486 13.76 -45.52 -19.38
N GLN A 487 13.92 -46.16 -18.21
CA GLN A 487 13.73 -47.61 -18.01
C GLN A 487 14.06 -48.06 -16.56
N GLN A 488 13.58 -49.25 -16.21
CA GLN A 488 13.26 -49.77 -14.87
C GLN A 488 14.45 -50.41 -14.10
N GLN A 489 14.17 -50.64 -12.80
CA GLN A 489 14.86 -51.40 -11.70
C GLN A 489 15.31 -52.85 -12.06
N PRO A 490 15.89 -53.75 -11.19
CA PRO A 490 15.95 -53.77 -9.69
C PRO A 490 17.16 -54.44 -8.95
N ASN A 491 17.18 -54.29 -7.59
CA ASN A 491 17.64 -55.20 -6.50
C ASN A 491 19.08 -55.81 -6.51
N THR A 492 19.85 -56.14 -5.45
CA THR A 492 19.68 -56.54 -4.02
C THR A 492 21.12 -56.65 -3.41
N VAL A 493 21.47 -56.08 -2.23
CA VAL A 493 21.58 -56.63 -0.84
C VAL A 493 22.83 -57.51 -0.49
N LEU A 494 23.42 -57.24 0.71
CA LEU A 494 24.41 -57.97 1.57
C LEU A 494 25.93 -57.80 1.26
N GLY A 495 26.87 -57.55 2.20
CA GLY A 495 26.83 -57.33 3.65
C GLY A 495 28.23 -57.31 4.31
N LYS A 496 28.37 -56.55 5.42
CA LYS A 496 29.23 -56.70 6.65
C LYS A 496 30.78 -56.50 6.62
N ARG A 497 31.22 -55.32 7.13
CA ARG A 497 32.06 -54.95 8.34
C ARG A 497 33.29 -55.82 8.79
N PRO A 498 34.22 -55.30 9.66
CA PRO A 498 34.83 -53.96 9.83
C PRO A 498 36.37 -53.98 10.18
N ILE A 499 37.04 -52.82 10.36
CA ILE A 499 37.88 -52.38 11.53
C ILE A 499 38.78 -51.15 11.18
N ALA A 500 38.66 -50.09 12.03
CA ALA A 500 39.57 -48.98 12.43
C ALA A 500 40.40 -48.21 11.35
N SER A 501 40.53 -46.87 11.32
CA SER A 501 40.40 -45.80 12.33
C SER A 501 40.36 -44.42 11.64
N SER A 502 39.75 -43.45 12.35
CA SER A 502 39.91 -41.98 12.24
C SER A 502 39.80 -41.30 10.86
N ASN A 503 38.61 -40.77 10.53
CA ASN A 503 38.43 -39.46 9.89
C ASN A 503 36.95 -39.05 9.89
N GLU A 504 36.63 -37.89 10.47
CA GLU A 504 35.30 -37.28 10.43
C GLU A 504 34.95 -36.86 9.00
N SER A 505 34.11 -37.65 8.34
CA SER A 505 33.43 -37.28 7.10
C SER A 505 32.00 -37.85 7.10
N MET A 506 31.07 -37.08 6.55
CA MET A 506 29.72 -37.47 6.17
C MET A 506 28.81 -38.02 7.29
N LYS A 507 28.09 -37.12 7.96
CA LYS A 507 26.82 -37.50 8.61
C LYS A 507 25.82 -37.86 7.51
N LEU A 508 25.58 -39.15 7.31
CA LEU A 508 24.36 -39.66 6.66
C LEU A 508 23.13 -38.94 7.24
N PRO A 509 22.08 -38.68 6.43
CA PRO A 509 20.88 -38.03 6.92
C PRO A 509 20.34 -38.84 8.10
N LYS A 510 20.25 -38.17 9.26
CA LYS A 510 19.73 -38.78 10.49
C LYS A 510 18.37 -39.37 10.17
N THR A 511 18.19 -40.66 10.43
CA THR A 511 16.84 -41.27 10.40
C THR A 511 15.93 -40.45 11.32
N PRO A 512 14.68 -40.18 10.90
CA PRO A 512 13.76 -39.39 11.71
C PRO A 512 13.63 -40.05 13.09
N LYS A 513 13.84 -39.27 14.16
CA LYS A 513 13.67 -39.75 15.53
C LYS A 513 12.24 -40.30 15.68
N PRO A 514 12.04 -41.49 16.28
CA PRO A 514 10.70 -41.98 16.57
C PRO A 514 10.01 -40.98 17.50
N ARG A 515 8.92 -40.36 17.02
CA ARG A 515 8.09 -39.45 17.83
C ARG A 515 7.22 -40.30 18.77
N GLN A 516 7.09 -39.91 20.03
CA GLN A 516 6.32 -40.63 21.05
C GLN A 516 4.79 -40.55 20.85
N ARG A 517 4.30 -39.66 19.99
CA ARG A 517 2.86 -39.42 19.74
C ARG A 517 2.38 -40.17 18.49
N PRO A 518 1.13 -40.67 18.46
CA PRO A 518 0.55 -41.27 17.26
C PRO A 518 0.49 -40.24 16.12
N THR A 519 1.22 -40.48 15.04
CA THR A 519 1.22 -39.63 13.83
C THR A 519 0.31 -40.18 12.73
N ASP A 520 -0.52 -41.18 13.03
CA ASP A 520 -1.34 -41.83 12.01
C ASP A 520 -2.55 -40.96 11.63
N ARG A 521 -2.51 -40.43 10.40
CA ARG A 521 -3.55 -39.59 9.81
C ARG A 521 -4.53 -40.38 8.93
N SER A 522 -4.43 -41.72 8.92
CA SER A 522 -5.25 -42.58 8.07
C SER A 522 -6.49 -43.13 8.79
N ILE A 523 -7.65 -42.98 8.14
CA ILE A 523 -8.89 -43.63 8.55
C ILE A 523 -8.88 -45.05 7.95
N SER A 524 -9.22 -46.06 8.74
CA SER A 524 -9.25 -47.45 8.28
C SER A 524 -10.42 -47.70 7.31
N ALA A 525 -10.17 -48.42 6.20
CA ALA A 525 -11.17 -48.75 5.16
C ALA A 525 -12.47 -49.40 5.68
N LYS A 526 -12.44 -50.05 6.85
CA LYS A 526 -13.65 -50.60 7.49
C LYS A 526 -14.58 -49.53 8.09
N ILE A 527 -14.17 -48.26 8.19
CA ILE A 527 -14.98 -47.11 8.65
C ILE A 527 -15.70 -46.47 7.45
N GLU A 528 -15.10 -46.57 6.28
CA GLU A 528 -15.59 -46.02 5.01
C GLU A 528 -16.96 -46.59 4.59
N ALA A 529 -17.24 -47.85 4.94
CA ALA A 529 -18.54 -48.48 4.70
C ALA A 529 -19.66 -47.97 5.61
N LEU A 530 -19.32 -47.45 6.81
CA LEU A 530 -20.28 -46.96 7.80
C LEU A 530 -20.57 -45.46 7.62
N VAL A 531 -19.62 -44.71 7.07
CA VAL A 531 -19.71 -43.24 6.88
C VAL A 531 -19.35 -42.89 5.42
N PRO A 532 -20.33 -42.58 4.56
CA PRO A 532 -20.09 -42.22 3.16
C PRO A 532 -19.24 -40.95 2.99
N ASP A 533 -19.20 -40.07 4.01
CA ASP A 533 -18.38 -38.85 4.06
C ASP A 533 -16.86 -39.16 4.17
N SER A 534 -16.45 -40.42 4.42
CA SER A 534 -15.04 -40.84 4.51
C SER A 534 -14.28 -40.76 3.19
N LYS A 535 -14.97 -40.84 2.04
CA LYS A 535 -14.37 -40.72 0.70
C LYS A 535 -13.83 -39.32 0.43
N LEU A 536 -14.57 -38.30 0.89
CA LEU A 536 -14.19 -36.89 0.74
C LEU A 536 -12.93 -36.54 1.55
N TYR A 537 -12.74 -37.18 2.70
CA TYR A 537 -11.52 -37.03 3.50
C TYR A 537 -10.28 -37.58 2.76
N HIS A 538 -10.42 -38.70 2.05
CA HIS A 538 -9.34 -39.24 1.22
C HIS A 538 -9.00 -38.32 0.05
N GLU A 539 -10.01 -37.78 -0.64
CA GLU A 539 -9.80 -36.81 -1.72
C GLU A 539 -9.10 -35.53 -1.21
N LEU A 540 -9.53 -35.00 -0.05
CA LEU A 540 -8.92 -33.82 0.55
C LEU A 540 -7.45 -34.07 0.93
N ARG A 541 -7.15 -35.25 1.49
CA ARG A 541 -5.79 -35.66 1.85
C ARG A 541 -4.89 -35.86 0.62
N ASP A 542 -5.44 -36.33 -0.49
CA ASP A 542 -4.69 -36.45 -1.73
C ASP A 542 -4.41 -35.09 -2.37
N ILE A 543 -5.33 -34.13 -2.24
CA ILE A 543 -5.11 -32.73 -2.63
C ILE A 543 -4.03 -32.10 -1.74
N GLU A 544 -4.10 -32.27 -0.43
CA GLU A 544 -3.08 -31.81 0.54
C GLU A 544 -1.70 -32.37 0.19
N ARG A 545 -1.58 -33.69 -0.04
CA ARG A 545 -0.31 -34.33 -0.42
C ARG A 545 0.28 -33.75 -1.72
N ARG A 546 -0.57 -33.46 -2.71
CA ARG A 546 -0.12 -32.83 -3.97
C ARG A 546 0.35 -31.41 -3.74
N LEU A 547 -0.37 -30.65 -2.92
CA LEU A 547 -0.05 -29.27 -2.58
C LEU A 547 1.28 -29.20 -1.82
N ASP A 548 1.50 -30.06 -0.82
CA ASP A 548 2.77 -30.17 -0.08
C ASP A 548 3.96 -30.51 -0.99
N ALA A 549 3.77 -31.43 -1.93
CA ALA A 549 4.81 -31.81 -2.89
C ALA A 549 5.17 -30.62 -3.81
N VAL A 550 4.18 -29.87 -4.29
CA VAL A 550 4.40 -28.68 -5.12
C VAL A 550 5.07 -27.56 -4.33
N ILE A 551 4.63 -27.29 -3.10
CA ILE A 551 5.22 -26.27 -2.22
C ILE A 551 6.68 -26.62 -1.91
N THR A 552 6.96 -27.87 -1.54
CA THR A 552 8.32 -28.31 -1.23
C THR A 552 9.23 -28.19 -2.44
N ARG A 553 8.75 -28.59 -3.62
CA ARG A 553 9.48 -28.41 -4.88
C ARG A 553 9.75 -26.93 -5.17
N LYS A 554 8.73 -26.08 -5.09
CA LYS A 554 8.88 -24.64 -5.33
C LYS A 554 9.79 -23.95 -4.32
N ARG A 555 9.79 -24.40 -3.07
CA ARG A 555 10.75 -23.96 -2.05
C ARG A 555 12.18 -24.29 -2.46
N PHE A 556 12.43 -25.50 -2.96
CA PHE A 556 13.75 -25.86 -3.47
C PHE A 556 14.12 -25.07 -4.73
N ASP A 557 13.19 -24.84 -5.65
CA ASP A 557 13.41 -24.00 -6.83
C ASP A 557 13.81 -22.56 -6.44
N ILE A 558 13.11 -21.96 -5.46
CA ILE A 558 13.42 -20.63 -4.93
C ILE A 558 14.79 -20.63 -4.23
N GLN A 559 15.09 -21.66 -3.43
CA GLN A 559 16.37 -21.77 -2.75
C GLN A 559 17.53 -21.92 -3.74
N ASP A 560 17.34 -22.65 -4.84
CA ASP A 560 18.32 -22.78 -5.93
C ASP A 560 18.49 -21.46 -6.70
N ALA A 561 17.40 -20.75 -6.99
CA ALA A 561 17.44 -19.43 -7.62
C ALA A 561 18.17 -18.38 -6.76
N ILE A 562 17.98 -18.40 -5.44
CA ILE A 562 18.71 -17.54 -4.49
C ILE A 562 20.22 -17.85 -4.51
N ASN A 563 20.61 -19.12 -4.63
CA ASN A 563 22.01 -19.53 -4.66
C ASN A 563 22.71 -19.17 -5.97
N LYS A 564 21.97 -19.09 -7.08
CA LYS A 564 22.47 -18.65 -8.40
C LYS A 564 22.52 -17.13 -8.58
N GLY A 565 22.13 -16.36 -7.57
CA GLY A 565 21.70 -14.96 -7.67
C GLY A 565 22.48 -14.05 -8.64
N SER A 566 21.73 -13.27 -9.43
CA SER A 566 22.25 -12.20 -10.28
C SER A 566 22.61 -10.97 -9.44
N LYS A 567 23.80 -10.41 -9.66
CA LYS A 567 24.23 -9.15 -9.05
C LYS A 567 24.12 -8.01 -10.04
N ILE A 568 23.74 -6.83 -9.55
CA ILE A 568 23.64 -5.61 -10.34
C ILE A 568 24.86 -4.75 -10.05
N LYS A 569 25.58 -4.34 -11.11
CA LYS A 569 26.69 -3.39 -10.99
C LYS A 569 26.15 -1.99 -10.74
N ARG A 570 26.67 -1.31 -9.72
CA ARG A 570 26.37 0.09 -9.39
C ARG A 570 27.66 0.87 -9.16
N THR A 571 27.58 2.19 -9.29
CA THR A 571 28.74 3.07 -9.12
C THR A 571 28.78 3.66 -7.71
N LEU A 572 29.83 3.33 -6.96
CA LEU A 572 30.19 3.93 -5.69
C LEU A 572 31.17 5.08 -5.95
N ARG A 573 30.75 6.31 -5.69
CA ARG A 573 31.59 7.50 -5.83
C ARG A 573 32.31 7.81 -4.53
N VAL A 574 33.64 7.87 -4.56
CA VAL A 574 34.50 8.15 -3.41
C VAL A 574 35.06 9.57 -3.49
N PHE A 575 34.92 10.31 -2.40
CA PHE A 575 35.42 11.66 -2.18
C PHE A 575 36.56 11.62 -1.18
N VAL A 576 37.62 12.35 -1.47
CA VAL A 576 38.78 12.52 -0.58
C VAL A 576 38.94 14.01 -0.29
N SER A 577 39.01 14.36 0.98
CA SER A 577 39.27 15.73 1.42
C SER A 577 40.24 15.74 2.61
N ASN A 578 40.92 16.87 2.80
CA ASN A 578 41.67 17.14 4.00
C ASN A 578 41.14 18.39 4.71
N ILE A 579 41.36 18.43 6.03
CA ILE A 579 41.12 19.60 6.87
C ILE A 579 42.38 19.85 7.67
N SER A 580 42.90 21.07 7.62
CA SER A 580 44.10 21.48 8.34
C SER A 580 43.71 22.39 9.50
N SER A 581 44.16 22.05 10.70
CA SER A 581 43.82 22.74 11.94
C SER A 581 45.08 23.09 12.73
N ASP A 582 45.03 24.22 13.42
CA ASP A 582 46.11 24.71 14.28
C ASP A 582 47.42 24.95 13.51
N GLN A 583 47.31 25.34 12.23
CA GLN A 583 48.46 25.69 11.40
C GLN A 583 48.99 27.10 11.75
N PRO A 584 50.30 27.36 11.64
CA PRO A 584 50.90 28.63 12.05
C PRO A 584 50.22 29.87 11.44
N TRP A 585 49.82 29.79 10.16
CA TRP A 585 49.14 30.87 9.45
C TRP A 585 47.69 31.13 9.91
N GLN A 586 47.04 30.14 10.55
CA GLN A 586 45.69 30.28 11.10
C GLN A 586 45.68 30.97 12.48
N VAL A 587 46.79 30.86 13.21
CA VAL A 587 46.95 31.45 14.55
C VAL A 587 47.18 32.97 14.42
N THR A 588 47.88 33.41 13.37
CA THR A 588 48.12 34.83 13.09
C THR A 588 46.87 35.65 12.73
N ASP A 589 45.80 35.00 12.24
CA ASP A 589 44.58 35.68 11.76
C ASP A 589 43.50 35.86 12.86
N ARG A 590 43.73 35.34 14.07
CA ARG A 590 42.78 35.42 15.20
C ARG A 590 42.90 36.68 16.07
N GLY A 591 43.61 37.71 15.61
CA GLY A 591 43.58 39.05 16.21
C GLY A 591 43.84 39.09 17.72
N LEU A 592 44.84 38.34 18.21
CA LEU A 592 45.24 38.37 19.61
C LEU A 592 46.60 39.07 19.79
N ASP A 593 46.66 39.86 20.86
CA ASP A 593 47.70 40.83 21.22
C ASP A 593 49.14 40.33 21.08
N HIS A 594 49.99 41.22 20.59
CA HIS A 594 51.42 41.05 20.33
C HIS A 594 52.30 40.82 21.58
N HIS A 595 51.71 40.53 22.76
CA HIS A 595 52.41 40.50 24.05
C HIS A 595 52.16 39.28 24.96
N ALA A 596 51.55 38.20 24.48
CA ALA A 596 51.49 36.94 25.24
C ALA A 596 52.36 35.86 24.58
N PHE A 597 53.68 35.95 24.77
CA PHE A 597 54.58 34.79 24.62
C PHE A 597 54.35 33.86 25.82
N ASP A 598 53.31 33.05 25.75
CA ASP A 598 53.03 31.99 26.72
C ASP A 598 53.41 30.64 26.10
N PHE A 599 54.40 29.96 26.69
CA PHE A 599 55.06 28.78 26.11
C PHE A 599 54.20 27.49 26.14
N ASP A 600 52.93 27.60 26.55
CA ASP A 600 52.12 26.45 27.01
C ASP A 600 50.73 26.32 26.37
N THR A 601 50.43 27.03 25.28
CA THR A 601 49.21 26.72 24.50
C THR A 601 49.49 25.50 23.62
N GLY A 602 49.05 24.31 24.05
CA GLY A 602 49.23 23.00 23.39
C GLY A 602 48.60 22.83 22.00
N MET A 603 48.67 23.85 21.14
CA MET A 603 48.20 23.85 19.77
C MET A 603 49.26 23.21 18.86
N THR A 604 49.19 21.89 18.72
CA THR A 604 50.03 21.17 17.76
C THR A 604 49.37 21.18 16.38
N PRO A 605 50.08 21.55 15.30
CA PRO A 605 49.53 21.55 13.95
C PRO A 605 49.09 20.13 13.56
N THR A 606 47.84 20.00 13.14
CA THR A 606 47.26 18.72 12.73
C THR A 606 46.55 18.82 11.39
N TRP A 607 46.50 17.69 10.71
CA TRP A 607 45.68 17.49 9.53
C TRP A 607 44.78 16.29 9.74
N THR A 608 43.58 16.35 9.17
CA THR A 608 42.59 15.29 9.19
C THR A 608 42.24 14.93 7.75
N LEU A 609 42.55 13.71 7.33
CA LEU A 609 42.15 13.15 6.03
C LEU A 609 40.78 12.51 6.18
N ARG A 610 39.85 12.85 5.30
CA ARG A 610 38.51 12.27 5.25
C ARG A 610 38.29 11.57 3.92
N ILE A 611 37.92 10.29 3.98
CA ILE A 611 37.57 9.46 2.83
C ILE A 611 36.09 9.09 2.97
N GLU A 612 35.25 9.59 2.09
CA GLU A 612 33.79 9.38 2.12
C GLU A 612 33.33 8.69 0.83
N GLY A 613 32.38 7.77 0.90
CA GLY A 613 31.81 7.17 -0.31
C GLY A 613 30.30 7.18 -0.34
N ARG A 614 29.74 7.43 -1.54
CA ARG A 614 28.30 7.51 -1.78
C ARG A 614 27.91 6.70 -3.01
N LEU A 615 26.89 5.86 -2.87
CA LEU A 615 26.35 5.10 -4.00
C LEU A 615 25.47 5.99 -4.88
N LEU A 616 25.74 6.00 -6.19
CA LEU A 616 24.96 6.78 -7.17
C LEU A 616 23.69 6.02 -7.61
N GLY A 617 22.59 6.76 -7.79
CA GLY A 617 21.33 6.23 -8.34
C GLY A 617 20.36 5.60 -7.34
N ASN A 618 20.35 6.04 -6.08
CA ASN A 618 19.36 5.64 -5.07
C ASN A 618 18.58 6.87 -4.54
N THR A 619 17.67 7.39 -5.36
CA THR A 619 16.82 8.55 -5.03
C THR A 619 15.60 8.21 -4.18
N ASP A 620 15.22 6.93 -4.02
CA ASP A 620 13.85 6.64 -3.59
C ASP A 620 13.67 6.01 -2.19
N ILE A 621 14.73 5.65 -1.45
CA ILE A 621 14.55 5.06 -0.10
C ILE A 621 15.64 5.56 0.86
N ALA A 622 15.34 6.64 1.59
CA ALA A 622 16.21 7.18 2.64
C ALA A 622 16.33 6.28 3.90
N LYS A 623 15.57 5.17 3.99
CA LYS A 623 15.53 4.32 5.20
C LYS A 623 16.53 3.17 5.26
N GLU A 624 17.09 2.69 4.15
CA GLU A 624 18.10 1.61 4.14
C GLU A 624 19.17 1.84 3.07
N ARG A 625 19.88 2.97 3.14
CA ARG A 625 21.08 3.16 2.33
C ARG A 625 22.22 2.33 2.93
N ARG A 626 22.65 1.27 2.23
CA ARG A 626 23.88 0.52 2.56
C ARG A 626 25.06 1.50 2.63
N LYS A 627 25.80 1.45 3.73
CA LYS A 627 26.87 2.40 4.07
C LYS A 627 28.15 2.12 3.29
N PHE A 628 29.01 3.13 3.15
CA PHE A 628 30.33 3.00 2.48
C PHE A 628 31.16 1.81 2.99
N SER A 629 31.24 1.64 4.32
CA SER A 629 31.98 0.54 4.95
C SER A 629 31.43 -0.86 4.63
N SER A 630 30.20 -0.96 4.10
CA SER A 630 29.61 -2.25 3.74
C SER A 630 30.35 -2.89 2.54
N PHE A 631 30.77 -2.03 1.60
CA PHE A 631 31.41 -2.41 0.33
C PHE A 631 32.93 -2.60 0.42
N ILE A 632 33.54 -2.34 1.58
CA ILE A 632 35.01 -2.29 1.72
C ILE A 632 35.49 -3.30 2.75
N LYS A 633 36.51 -4.07 2.39
CA LYS A 633 37.16 -5.09 3.23
C LYS A 633 38.26 -4.47 4.09
N SER A 634 39.08 -3.61 3.49
CA SER A 634 40.13 -2.84 4.18
C SER A 634 40.54 -1.59 3.41
N ILE A 635 41.01 -0.58 4.14
CA ILE A 635 41.61 0.64 3.60
C ILE A 635 43.00 0.80 4.22
N VAL A 636 44.01 1.02 3.39
CA VAL A 636 45.39 1.27 3.82
C VAL A 636 45.85 2.60 3.26
N VAL A 637 46.26 3.52 4.11
CA VAL A 637 46.83 4.81 3.72
C VAL A 637 48.32 4.78 4.02
N GLU A 638 49.13 4.84 2.96
CA GLU A 638 50.59 4.93 3.03
C GLU A 638 51.03 6.37 2.84
N LEU A 639 51.81 6.89 3.79
CA LEU A 639 52.47 8.20 3.69
C LEU A 639 53.90 8.02 3.16
N ASP A 640 54.34 8.91 2.28
CA ASP A 640 55.68 8.81 1.70
C ASP A 640 56.79 9.03 2.75
N LYS A 641 57.90 8.31 2.58
CA LYS A 641 58.96 8.11 3.61
C LYS A 641 59.92 9.29 3.77
N ASN A 642 59.73 10.39 3.06
CA ASN A 642 60.71 11.48 2.99
C ASN A 642 60.70 12.47 4.17
N ASN A 643 59.84 12.28 5.18
CA ASN A 643 59.79 13.19 6.34
C ASN A 643 60.28 12.49 7.63
N ARG A 644 61.46 12.88 8.13
CA ARG A 644 62.18 12.27 9.27
C ARG A 644 61.56 12.57 10.65
N PHE A 645 60.44 13.29 10.71
CA PHE A 645 59.86 13.81 11.96
C PHE A 645 58.56 13.13 12.44
N SER A 646 58.06 12.10 11.74
CA SER A 646 56.85 11.39 12.17
C SER A 646 57.16 10.26 13.16
N SER A 647 57.03 10.52 14.46
CA SER A 647 57.14 9.50 15.52
C SER A 647 56.01 8.46 15.50
N ASN A 648 54.94 8.72 14.73
CA ASN A 648 53.76 7.85 14.59
C ASN A 648 53.77 7.19 13.20
N GLY A 649 53.91 5.85 13.17
CA GLY A 649 54.25 5.07 11.97
C GLY A 649 53.54 5.44 10.65
N ASN A 650 54.25 5.34 9.53
CA ASN A 650 53.89 5.90 8.22
C ASN A 650 52.70 5.23 7.49
N ILE A 651 52.01 4.29 8.13
CA ILE A 651 50.90 3.56 7.51
C ILE A 651 49.71 3.57 8.48
N ALA A 652 48.53 3.95 7.98
CA ALA A 652 47.27 3.79 8.67
C ALA A 652 46.48 2.67 8.00
N LYS A 653 46.06 1.64 8.76
CA LYS A 653 45.30 0.49 8.23
C LYS A 653 43.96 0.38 8.95
N TRP A 654 42.89 0.24 8.18
CA TRP A 654 41.56 -0.10 8.67
C TRP A 654 41.11 -1.41 8.01
N HIS A 655 40.54 -2.32 8.81
CA HIS A 655 39.99 -3.60 8.37
C HIS A 655 38.59 -3.77 8.95
N LYS A 656 37.67 -4.30 8.14
CA LYS A 656 36.30 -4.60 8.56
C LYS A 656 36.27 -5.82 9.49
N SER A 657 36.01 -5.61 10.78
CA SER A 657 35.69 -6.66 11.74
C SER A 657 34.17 -6.87 11.84
N SER A 658 33.74 -8.10 12.16
CA SER A 658 32.32 -8.51 12.23
C SER A 658 31.45 -7.78 13.27
N SER A 659 32.05 -6.90 14.09
CA SER A 659 31.41 -6.21 15.23
C SER A 659 31.32 -4.69 15.08
N ASN A 660 31.83 -4.09 13.99
CA ASN A 660 31.88 -2.63 13.84
C ASN A 660 30.59 -2.05 13.26
N VAL A 661 30.20 -0.87 13.76
CA VAL A 661 29.11 -0.05 13.21
C VAL A 661 29.48 0.40 11.80
N GLU A 662 28.55 0.25 10.86
CA GLU A 662 28.78 0.68 9.48
C GLU A 662 28.77 2.22 9.36
N PHE A 663 29.69 2.78 8.57
CA PHE A 663 29.90 4.22 8.42
C PHE A 663 30.06 4.64 6.96
N ASP A 664 29.77 5.92 6.66
CA ASP A 664 29.88 6.51 5.32
C ASP A 664 31.23 7.19 5.04
N GLY A 665 31.98 7.55 6.09
CA GLY A 665 33.29 8.18 5.96
C GLY A 665 34.29 7.73 7.02
N LEU A 666 35.55 7.62 6.62
CA LEU A 666 36.71 7.32 7.48
C LEU A 666 37.55 8.59 7.66
N GLU A 667 37.82 8.97 8.91
CA GLU A 667 38.64 10.13 9.26
C GLU A 667 39.94 9.68 9.92
N ILE A 668 41.07 10.20 9.44
CA ILE A 668 42.42 9.91 9.95
C ILE A 668 43.05 11.24 10.36
N LYS A 669 43.26 11.42 11.66
CA LYS A 669 43.92 12.61 12.22
C LYS A 669 45.39 12.32 12.56
N ARG A 670 46.30 13.17 12.09
CA ARG A 670 47.74 13.10 12.41
C ARG A 670 48.33 14.50 12.60
N ARG A 671 49.49 14.55 13.25
CA ARG A 671 50.28 15.79 13.41
C ARG A 671 51.09 16.05 12.15
N GLY A 672 51.18 17.32 11.75
CA GLY A 672 51.96 17.73 10.60
C GLY A 672 51.63 19.14 10.13
N ASP A 673 52.66 19.84 9.69
CA ASP A 673 52.68 21.22 9.21
C ASP A 673 53.07 21.34 7.73
N MET A 674 53.55 20.26 7.11
CA MET A 674 53.98 20.21 5.70
C MET A 674 53.02 19.44 4.80
N ASN A 675 53.07 19.75 3.50
CA ASN A 675 52.37 19.01 2.46
C ASN A 675 52.95 17.59 2.29
N ILE A 676 52.10 16.56 2.21
CA ILE A 676 52.52 15.16 2.15
C ILE A 676 51.75 14.39 1.07
N ASP A 677 52.48 13.70 0.20
CA ASP A 677 51.91 12.76 -0.75
C ASP A 677 51.54 11.44 -0.07
N ILE A 678 50.30 11.00 -0.32
CA ILE A 678 49.73 9.77 0.22
C ILE A 678 49.20 8.87 -0.89
N ARG A 679 49.25 7.56 -0.62
CA ARG A 679 48.59 6.54 -1.43
C ARG A 679 47.52 5.86 -0.57
N ILE A 680 46.28 5.91 -1.04
CA ILE A 680 45.14 5.26 -0.43
C ILE A 680 44.86 3.98 -1.22
N LEU A 681 45.01 2.83 -0.58
CA LEU A 681 44.72 1.51 -1.13
C LEU A 681 43.39 1.01 -0.57
N ILE A 682 42.41 0.77 -1.43
CA ILE A 682 41.07 0.30 -1.04
C ILE A 682 40.89 -1.14 -1.54
N TYR A 683 40.59 -2.06 -0.63
CA TYR A 683 40.22 -3.44 -0.94
C TYR A 683 38.70 -3.59 -0.85
N LEU A 684 38.06 -3.98 -1.95
CA LEU A 684 36.62 -4.18 -2.01
C LEU A 684 36.19 -5.48 -1.29
N ASN A 685 34.98 -5.45 -0.74
CA ASN A 685 34.36 -6.57 -0.06
C ASN A 685 33.39 -7.31 -0.99
N GLU A 686 33.93 -8.15 -1.87
CA GLU A 686 33.14 -8.94 -2.81
C GLU A 686 32.67 -10.26 -2.16
N HIS A 687 31.36 -10.53 -2.19
CA HIS A 687 30.77 -11.77 -1.65
C HIS A 687 30.06 -12.54 -2.76
N PRO A 688 30.46 -13.76 -3.15
CA PRO A 688 31.63 -14.52 -2.69
C PRO A 688 32.97 -13.88 -3.11
N GLU A 689 34.04 -14.19 -2.36
CA GLU A 689 35.38 -13.63 -2.61
C GLU A 689 35.90 -14.06 -3.98
N LYS A 690 36.28 -13.06 -4.80
CA LYS A 690 36.96 -13.28 -6.07
C LYS A 690 38.47 -13.27 -5.86
N TYR A 691 39.15 -14.14 -6.60
CA TYR A 691 40.60 -14.27 -6.58
C TYR A 691 41.15 -13.94 -7.96
N LYS A 692 42.30 -13.27 -7.98
CA LYS A 692 43.06 -13.05 -9.20
C LYS A 692 43.82 -14.33 -9.53
N LEU A 693 43.63 -14.82 -10.74
CA LEU A 693 44.30 -16.03 -11.20
C LEU A 693 45.75 -15.72 -11.54
N SER A 694 46.66 -16.68 -11.25
CA SER A 694 48.02 -16.60 -11.77
C SER A 694 48.00 -16.46 -13.31
N PRO A 695 48.95 -15.73 -13.93
CA PRO A 695 48.92 -15.45 -15.37
C PRO A 695 48.89 -16.72 -16.23
N LYS A 696 49.50 -17.81 -15.74
CA LYS A 696 49.48 -19.12 -16.42
C LYS A 696 48.09 -19.78 -16.39
N LEU A 697 47.44 -19.79 -15.22
CA LEU A 697 46.10 -20.36 -15.06
C LEU A 697 45.02 -19.51 -15.76
N SER A 698 45.24 -18.19 -15.80
CA SER A 698 44.38 -17.24 -16.51
C SER A 698 44.36 -17.47 -18.02
N GLN A 699 45.51 -17.81 -18.62
CA GLN A 699 45.61 -18.11 -20.05
C GLN A 699 44.89 -19.42 -20.45
N ILE A 700 44.89 -20.43 -19.58
CA ILE A 700 44.21 -21.71 -19.85
C ILE A 700 42.69 -21.57 -19.72
N LEU A 701 42.24 -20.93 -18.65
CA LEU A 701 40.80 -20.81 -18.34
C LEU A 701 40.13 -19.63 -19.07
N ASP A 702 40.91 -18.77 -19.73
CA ASP A 702 40.47 -17.47 -20.29
C ASP A 702 39.71 -16.61 -19.25
N MET A 703 40.12 -16.71 -17.99
CA MET A 703 39.52 -16.04 -16.85
C MET A 703 40.57 -15.19 -16.13
N LYS A 704 40.28 -13.92 -15.84
CA LYS A 704 41.22 -13.01 -15.17
C LYS A 704 41.02 -12.97 -13.65
N SER A 705 39.78 -13.02 -13.20
CA SER A 705 39.41 -12.97 -11.79
C SER A 705 38.04 -13.61 -11.59
N GLU A 706 37.95 -14.65 -10.78
CA GLU A 706 36.69 -15.35 -10.52
C GLU A 706 36.62 -15.94 -9.12
N THR A 707 35.46 -16.53 -8.77
CA THR A 707 35.26 -17.19 -7.49
C THR A 707 35.89 -18.58 -7.47
N HIS A 708 36.30 -19.05 -6.30
CA HIS A 708 36.91 -20.37 -6.16
C HIS A 708 36.06 -21.53 -6.75
N PRO A 709 34.71 -21.57 -6.59
CA PRO A 709 33.87 -22.60 -7.25
C PRO A 709 33.83 -22.51 -8.77
N GLU A 710 33.81 -21.29 -9.34
CA GLU A 710 33.80 -21.10 -10.79
C GLU A 710 35.14 -21.48 -11.42
N ILE A 711 36.25 -21.21 -10.73
CA ILE A 711 37.59 -21.63 -11.18
C ILE A 711 37.68 -23.16 -11.23
N ILE A 712 37.11 -23.86 -10.25
CA ILE A 712 37.03 -25.33 -10.26
C ILE A 712 36.11 -25.82 -11.39
N MET A 713 34.98 -25.15 -11.62
CA MET A 713 34.06 -25.50 -12.70
C MET A 713 34.71 -25.30 -14.07
N GLY A 714 35.39 -24.17 -14.29
CA GLY A 714 36.12 -23.89 -15.53
C GLY A 714 37.25 -24.87 -15.76
N LEU A 715 37.99 -25.25 -14.71
CA LEU A 715 39.00 -26.30 -14.80
C LEU A 715 38.37 -27.67 -15.13
N TRP A 716 37.23 -27.99 -14.53
CA TRP A 716 36.47 -29.21 -14.84
C TRP A 716 35.97 -29.23 -16.29
N GLU A 717 35.45 -28.10 -16.79
CA GLU A 717 35.04 -27.94 -18.18
C GLU A 717 36.22 -28.10 -19.14
N TYR A 718 37.38 -27.53 -18.81
CA TYR A 718 38.63 -27.72 -19.55
C TYR A 718 39.03 -29.19 -19.62
N ILE A 719 39.08 -29.87 -18.47
CA ILE A 719 39.41 -31.31 -18.37
C ILE A 719 38.44 -32.16 -19.21
N LYS A 720 37.16 -31.83 -19.18
CA LYS A 720 36.12 -32.54 -19.94
C LYS A 720 36.20 -32.27 -21.44
N PHE A 721 36.47 -31.03 -21.84
CA PHE A 721 36.62 -30.63 -23.24
C PHE A 721 37.82 -31.34 -23.90
N HIS A 722 38.95 -31.39 -23.19
CA HIS A 722 40.16 -32.07 -23.64
C HIS A 722 40.19 -33.59 -23.38
N LYS A 723 39.12 -34.16 -22.80
CA LYS A 723 38.97 -35.59 -22.47
C LYS A 723 40.17 -36.15 -21.67
N LEU A 724 40.62 -35.41 -20.67
CA LEU A 724 41.82 -35.72 -19.87
C LEU A 724 41.55 -36.68 -18.70
N GLN A 725 40.35 -37.24 -18.60
CA GLN A 725 40.01 -38.23 -17.57
C GLN A 725 40.53 -39.61 -17.97
N ASP A 726 41.07 -40.36 -17.00
CA ASP A 726 41.46 -41.75 -17.22
C ASP A 726 40.22 -42.63 -17.45
N ASP A 727 40.31 -43.55 -18.41
CA ASP A 727 39.21 -44.43 -18.83
C ASP A 727 38.92 -45.52 -17.78
N GLU A 728 39.96 -45.98 -17.06
CA GLU A 728 39.86 -46.98 -16.00
C GLU A 728 39.38 -46.36 -14.68
N GLU A 729 39.96 -45.21 -14.30
CA GLU A 729 39.65 -44.50 -13.06
C GLU A 729 39.34 -43.02 -13.30
N LYS A 730 38.04 -42.72 -13.49
CA LYS A 730 37.51 -41.35 -13.73
C LYS A 730 37.85 -40.29 -12.67
N ARG A 731 38.48 -40.67 -11.57
CA ARG A 731 38.94 -39.78 -10.49
C ARG A 731 40.35 -39.25 -10.72
N ILE A 732 41.11 -39.87 -11.62
CA ILE A 732 42.47 -39.48 -12.00
C ILE A 732 42.41 -38.72 -13.33
N ILE A 733 43.16 -37.62 -13.39
CA ILE A 733 43.27 -36.74 -14.55
C ILE A 733 44.69 -36.81 -15.07
N ASN A 734 44.84 -37.12 -16.35
CA ASN A 734 46.12 -37.10 -17.05
C ASN A 734 46.38 -35.65 -17.51
N CYS A 735 47.46 -35.05 -17.01
CA CYS A 735 47.76 -33.65 -17.31
C CYS A 735 48.27 -33.52 -18.74
N ASP A 736 47.73 -32.55 -19.47
CA ASP A 736 48.31 -32.08 -20.72
C ASP A 736 49.54 -31.21 -20.43
N GLU A 737 50.25 -30.78 -21.49
CA GLU A 737 51.46 -29.98 -21.37
C GLU A 737 51.21 -28.67 -20.57
N ASN A 738 50.02 -28.08 -20.73
CA ASN A 738 49.62 -26.83 -20.07
C ASN A 738 49.30 -27.03 -18.58
N LEU A 739 48.57 -28.09 -18.20
CA LEU A 739 48.29 -28.42 -16.80
C LEU A 739 49.54 -28.93 -16.09
N LYS A 740 50.44 -29.61 -16.80
CA LYS A 740 51.74 -30.04 -16.29
C LYS A 740 52.63 -28.84 -15.95
N GLU A 741 52.56 -27.75 -16.73
CA GLU A 741 53.29 -26.52 -16.41
C GLU A 741 52.78 -25.81 -15.14
N ILE A 742 51.49 -25.94 -14.83
CA ILE A 742 50.87 -25.32 -13.64
C ILE A 742 51.07 -26.17 -12.39
N PHE A 743 50.69 -27.45 -12.45
CA PHE A 743 50.68 -28.35 -11.30
C PHE A 743 51.97 -29.15 -11.13
N SER A 744 52.89 -29.11 -12.10
CA SER A 744 54.17 -29.84 -12.09
C SER A 744 54.02 -31.36 -11.85
N MET A 745 52.88 -31.94 -12.28
CA MET A 745 52.53 -33.35 -12.11
C MET A 745 51.99 -33.93 -13.42
N ASP A 746 52.28 -35.21 -13.68
CA ASP A 746 51.77 -35.93 -14.86
C ASP A 746 50.35 -36.47 -14.65
N ARG A 747 50.00 -36.82 -13.39
CA ARG A 747 48.68 -37.35 -13.02
C ARG A 747 48.19 -36.69 -11.74
N ILE A 748 46.93 -36.25 -11.73
CA ILE A 748 46.33 -35.55 -10.59
C ILE A 748 45.08 -36.29 -10.12
N PHE A 749 44.90 -36.36 -8.81
CA PHE A 749 43.68 -36.86 -8.18
C PHE A 749 42.68 -35.72 -8.01
N PHE A 750 41.49 -35.81 -8.62
CA PHE A 750 40.52 -34.71 -8.67
C PHE A 750 40.19 -34.08 -7.30
N PRO A 751 39.99 -34.86 -6.20
CA PRO A 751 39.77 -34.28 -4.87
C PRO A 751 40.91 -33.42 -4.31
N LYS A 752 42.16 -33.55 -4.81
CA LYS A 752 43.30 -32.71 -4.40
C LYS A 752 43.40 -31.41 -5.18
N ILE A 753 42.71 -31.28 -6.31
CA ILE A 753 42.73 -30.10 -7.17
C ILE A 753 42.35 -28.81 -6.42
N PRO A 754 41.29 -28.77 -5.59
CA PRO A 754 40.94 -27.57 -4.82
C PRO A 754 42.09 -27.09 -3.90
N GLU A 755 42.85 -28.00 -3.30
CA GLU A 755 43.98 -27.64 -2.44
C GLU A 755 45.15 -27.09 -3.25
N MET A 756 45.43 -27.67 -4.43
CA MET A 756 46.51 -27.24 -5.31
C MET A 756 46.23 -25.89 -5.97
N ILE A 757 44.96 -25.62 -6.31
CA ILE A 757 44.54 -24.34 -6.92
C ILE A 757 44.83 -23.17 -5.98
N ASN A 758 44.70 -23.34 -4.65
CA ASN A 758 44.92 -22.25 -3.68
C ASN A 758 46.30 -21.58 -3.82
N ASN A 759 47.33 -22.30 -4.25
CA ASN A 759 48.67 -21.74 -4.48
C ASN A 759 48.74 -20.82 -5.72
N HIS A 760 47.77 -20.93 -6.63
CA HIS A 760 47.65 -20.14 -7.85
C HIS A 760 46.56 -19.04 -7.76
N LEU A 761 45.91 -18.92 -6.59
CA LEU A 761 44.94 -17.87 -6.29
C LEU A 761 45.64 -16.72 -5.55
N LEU A 762 45.72 -15.57 -6.20
CA LEU A 762 46.22 -14.34 -5.60
C LEU A 762 45.03 -13.49 -5.11
N PRO A 763 45.20 -12.69 -4.06
CA PRO A 763 44.19 -11.70 -3.69
C PRO A 763 44.01 -10.67 -4.83
N MET A 764 42.81 -10.11 -4.94
CA MET A 764 42.53 -9.04 -5.91
C MET A 764 43.40 -7.80 -5.65
N ASP A 765 43.83 -7.16 -6.74
CA ASP A 765 44.63 -5.93 -6.66
C ASP A 765 43.78 -4.80 -6.02
N PRO A 766 44.33 -4.05 -5.06
CA PRO A 766 43.62 -2.93 -4.46
C PRO A 766 43.50 -1.75 -5.42
N ILE A 767 42.46 -0.93 -5.21
CA ILE A 767 42.29 0.34 -5.91
C ILE A 767 43.24 1.36 -5.28
N VAL A 768 44.14 1.95 -6.08
CA VAL A 768 45.14 2.91 -5.61
C VAL A 768 44.76 4.33 -6.01
N ILE A 769 44.49 5.17 -5.01
CA ILE A 769 44.22 6.60 -5.17
C ILE A 769 45.45 7.37 -4.67
N LYS A 770 46.01 8.23 -5.52
CA LYS A 770 47.11 9.15 -5.16
C LYS A 770 46.51 10.49 -4.78
N TYR A 771 46.89 11.02 -3.62
CA TYR A 771 46.39 12.30 -3.12
C TYR A 771 47.51 13.04 -2.37
N THR A 772 47.51 14.36 -2.46
CA THR A 772 48.46 15.22 -1.73
C THR A 772 47.71 15.94 -0.62
N ILE A 773 48.12 15.75 0.62
CA ILE A 773 47.63 16.51 1.77
C ILE A 773 48.26 17.90 1.70
N CYS A 774 47.45 18.94 1.50
CA CYS A 774 47.86 20.34 1.55
C CYS A 774 47.56 20.97 2.93
N THR A 775 48.54 21.55 3.60
CA THR A 775 48.42 22.29 4.88
C THR A 775 48.28 23.81 4.70
N ASP A 776 48.45 24.30 3.47
CA ASP A 776 48.34 25.72 3.11
C ASP A 776 46.89 26.26 3.12
N LYS A 777 45.90 25.37 3.10
CA LYS A 777 44.47 25.71 3.10
C LYS A 777 43.77 25.06 4.29
N SER A 778 42.74 25.73 4.83
CA SER A 778 41.95 25.21 5.96
C SER A 778 41.18 23.94 5.59
N VAL A 779 40.67 23.86 4.37
CA VAL A 779 40.03 22.67 3.80
C VAL A 779 40.49 22.51 2.35
N ASN A 780 40.97 21.33 1.98
CA ASN A 780 41.24 20.97 0.58
C ASN A 780 40.33 19.80 0.19
N ILE A 781 39.55 19.98 -0.88
CA ILE A 781 38.71 18.93 -1.45
C ILE A 781 39.38 18.50 -2.76
N SER A 782 39.51 17.20 -2.98
CA SER A 782 40.04 16.66 -4.25
C SER A 782 39.22 17.19 -5.44
N GLU A 783 39.91 17.61 -6.49
CA GLU A 783 39.29 18.04 -7.76
C GLU A 783 38.53 16.91 -8.45
N PHE A 784 38.98 15.67 -8.25
CA PHE A 784 38.37 14.48 -8.83
C PHE A 784 37.60 13.68 -7.78
N ALA A 785 36.42 13.19 -8.16
CA ALA A 785 35.70 12.14 -7.47
C ALA A 785 35.96 10.79 -8.18
N TYR A 786 36.18 9.72 -7.40
CA TYR A 786 36.58 8.42 -7.93
C TYR A 786 35.37 7.49 -8.02
N ASP A 787 35.01 7.08 -9.24
CA ASP A 787 33.87 6.20 -9.49
C ASP A 787 34.33 4.72 -9.51
N ILE A 788 33.85 3.94 -8.54
CA ILE A 788 34.20 2.53 -8.35
C ILE A 788 32.96 1.67 -8.62
N GLN A 789 33.06 0.67 -9.50
CA GLN A 789 31.96 -0.26 -9.72
C GLN A 789 31.89 -1.29 -8.60
N VAL A 790 30.71 -1.44 -7.99
CA VAL A 790 30.44 -2.42 -6.93
C VAL A 790 29.24 -3.28 -7.30
N ASP A 791 29.34 -4.58 -7.01
CA ASP A 791 28.25 -5.54 -7.21
C ASP A 791 27.28 -5.48 -6.02
N ILE A 792 26.00 -5.25 -6.26
CA ILE A 792 24.95 -5.23 -5.24
C ILE A 792 23.95 -6.36 -5.50
N ASP A 793 23.51 -7.02 -4.44
CA ASP A 793 22.43 -8.00 -4.50
C ASP A 793 21.13 -7.34 -4.96
N ASP A 794 20.38 -8.03 -5.82
CA ASP A 794 19.07 -7.57 -6.26
C ASP A 794 18.10 -7.46 -5.06
N PRO A 795 17.36 -6.35 -4.87
CA PRO A 795 16.33 -6.23 -3.82
C PRO A 795 15.27 -7.34 -3.86
N ILE A 796 15.11 -8.04 -4.98
CA ILE A 796 14.23 -9.21 -5.10
C ILE A 796 14.77 -10.39 -4.26
N ARG A 797 16.08 -10.52 -4.11
CA ARG A 797 16.73 -11.57 -3.30
C ARG A 797 16.34 -11.47 -1.84
N GLU A 798 16.37 -10.27 -1.27
CA GLU A 798 15.96 -10.03 0.13
C GLU A 798 14.48 -10.37 0.34
N LYS A 799 13.61 -10.02 -0.61
CA LYS A 799 12.19 -10.41 -0.60
C LYS A 799 12.01 -11.92 -0.67
N MET A 800 12.76 -12.62 -1.53
CA MET A 800 12.73 -14.08 -1.63
C MET A 800 13.24 -14.78 -0.36
N ILE A 801 14.27 -14.23 0.30
CA ILE A 801 14.78 -14.71 1.59
C ILE A 801 13.71 -14.54 2.68
N ASN A 802 13.00 -13.41 2.70
CA ASN A 802 11.90 -13.16 3.63
C ASN A 802 10.68 -14.07 3.39
N ILE A 803 10.40 -14.42 2.13
CA ILE A 803 9.38 -15.43 1.79
C ILE A 803 9.81 -16.82 2.29
N LEU A 804 11.08 -17.18 2.13
CA LEU A 804 11.59 -18.48 2.59
C LEU A 804 11.60 -18.58 4.13
N SER A 805 11.86 -17.46 4.83
CA SER A 805 11.83 -17.40 6.29
C SER A 805 10.39 -17.40 6.85
N SER A 806 9.42 -16.75 6.19
CA SER A 806 8.01 -16.77 6.61
C SER A 806 7.35 -18.14 6.42
N ILE A 807 7.77 -18.92 5.41
CA ILE A 807 7.35 -20.32 5.20
C ILE A 807 7.83 -21.26 6.34
N SER A 808 8.75 -20.80 7.19
CA SER A 808 9.29 -21.60 8.30
C SER A 808 8.38 -21.67 9.54
N SER A 809 7.19 -21.04 9.52
CA SER A 809 6.17 -21.15 10.59
C SER A 809 5.47 -22.52 10.66
N GLN A 810 6.25 -23.61 10.63
CA GLN A 810 5.75 -25.00 10.65
C GLN A 810 5.19 -25.45 12.00
N LYS A 811 5.50 -24.75 13.11
CA LYS A 811 5.06 -25.14 14.46
C LYS A 811 3.54 -25.25 14.60
N LYS A 812 2.83 -24.30 13.98
CA LYS A 812 1.37 -24.25 14.04
C LYS A 812 0.72 -25.32 13.16
N ILE A 813 1.40 -25.76 12.10
CA ILE A 813 0.96 -26.87 11.24
C ILE A 813 1.15 -28.19 11.97
N GLU A 814 2.30 -28.36 12.64
CA GLU A 814 2.54 -29.51 13.51
C GLU A 814 1.51 -29.61 14.66
N GLU A 815 1.08 -28.50 15.24
CA GLU A 815 0.03 -28.49 16.28
C GLU A 815 -1.34 -28.94 15.75
N LEU A 816 -1.74 -28.53 14.54
CA LEU A 816 -2.99 -28.99 13.93
C LEU A 816 -2.93 -30.47 13.54
N ASP A 817 -1.79 -30.90 13.02
CA ASP A 817 -1.57 -32.29 12.66
C ASP A 817 -1.72 -33.22 13.87
N ASP A 818 -1.20 -32.81 15.03
CA ASP A 818 -1.37 -33.50 16.30
C ASP A 818 -2.86 -33.54 16.73
N GLN A 819 -3.62 -32.47 16.50
CA GLN A 819 -5.06 -32.43 16.78
C GLN A 819 -5.86 -33.35 15.84
N ILE A 820 -5.54 -33.38 14.56
CA ILE A 820 -6.16 -34.28 13.57
C ILE A 820 -5.93 -35.74 13.97
N ALA A 821 -4.70 -36.09 14.36
CA ALA A 821 -4.38 -37.43 14.84
C ALA A 821 -5.19 -37.82 16.10
N SER A 822 -5.38 -36.89 17.04
CA SER A 822 -6.21 -37.10 18.23
C SER A 822 -7.67 -37.42 17.86
N VAL A 823 -8.25 -36.67 16.93
CA VAL A 823 -9.65 -36.89 16.51
C VAL A 823 -9.81 -38.21 15.75
N ILE A 824 -8.84 -38.60 14.92
CA ILE A 824 -8.86 -39.91 14.26
C ILE A 824 -8.83 -41.04 15.30
N GLN A 825 -8.05 -40.90 16.37
CA GLN A 825 -8.04 -41.86 17.48
C GLN A 825 -9.41 -41.93 18.19
N GLU A 826 -10.06 -40.79 18.41
CA GLU A 826 -11.42 -40.74 18.97
C GLU A 826 -12.47 -41.40 18.06
N ILE A 827 -12.39 -41.18 16.74
CA ILE A 827 -13.25 -41.82 15.73
C ILE A 827 -13.06 -43.34 15.77
N ASN A 828 -11.80 -43.80 15.80
CA ASN A 828 -11.49 -45.22 15.91
C ASN A 828 -12.06 -45.82 17.21
N SER A 829 -11.92 -45.12 18.34
CA SER A 829 -12.47 -45.57 19.63
C SER A 829 -14.01 -45.67 19.60
N SER A 830 -14.67 -44.71 18.96
CA SER A 830 -16.13 -44.67 18.80
C SER A 830 -16.62 -45.80 17.91
N LYS A 831 -15.88 -46.10 16.84
CA LYS A 831 -16.16 -47.25 15.97
C LYS A 831 -16.04 -48.57 16.72
N VAL A 832 -15.02 -48.73 17.56
CA VAL A 832 -14.87 -49.93 18.40
C VAL A 832 -16.09 -50.08 19.32
N LYS A 833 -16.52 -49.01 19.99
CA LYS A 833 -17.75 -49.01 20.82
C LYS A 833 -19.00 -49.36 20.00
N HIS A 834 -19.18 -48.74 18.83
CA HIS A 834 -20.31 -49.06 17.95
C HIS A 834 -20.32 -50.54 17.58
N SER A 835 -19.19 -51.08 17.12
CA SER A 835 -19.08 -52.49 16.74
C SER A 835 -19.31 -53.45 17.92
N PHE A 836 -18.96 -53.03 19.14
CA PHE A 836 -19.21 -53.78 20.37
C PHE A 836 -20.72 -53.87 20.64
N PHE A 837 -21.43 -52.74 20.60
CA PHE A 837 -22.87 -52.69 20.82
C PHE A 837 -23.68 -53.33 19.70
N GLU A 838 -23.22 -53.20 18.44
CA GLU A 838 -23.83 -53.85 17.29
C GLU A 838 -23.76 -55.38 17.40
N ARG A 839 -22.59 -55.91 17.79
CA ARG A 839 -22.42 -57.35 18.07
C ARG A 839 -23.29 -57.82 19.23
N PHE A 840 -23.43 -57.00 20.27
CA PHE A 840 -24.34 -57.29 21.39
C PHE A 840 -25.81 -57.32 20.95
N ALA A 841 -26.24 -56.34 20.15
CA ALA A 841 -27.61 -56.22 19.68
C ALA A 841 -28.02 -57.36 18.72
N GLN A 842 -27.11 -57.82 17.86
CA GLN A 842 -27.39 -58.92 16.93
C GLN A 842 -27.60 -60.26 17.63
N ASN A 843 -26.78 -60.60 18.63
CA ASN A 843 -26.86 -61.89 19.34
C ASN A 843 -26.40 -61.78 20.81
N PRO A 844 -27.27 -61.34 21.74
CA PRO A 844 -26.86 -61.00 23.10
C PRO A 844 -26.37 -62.21 23.90
N ALA A 845 -27.00 -63.38 23.78
CA ALA A 845 -26.65 -64.56 24.57
C ALA A 845 -25.26 -65.12 24.23
N VAL A 846 -24.94 -65.25 22.92
CA VAL A 846 -23.62 -65.72 22.46
C VAL A 846 -22.54 -64.69 22.75
N PHE A 847 -22.86 -63.40 22.59
CA PHE A 847 -21.95 -62.31 22.90
C PHE A 847 -21.58 -62.29 24.39
N ILE A 848 -22.56 -62.31 25.31
CA ILE A 848 -22.30 -62.30 26.76
C ILE A 848 -21.44 -63.51 27.16
N LYS A 849 -21.72 -64.71 26.64
CA LYS A 849 -20.93 -65.91 26.94
C LYS A 849 -19.47 -65.78 26.47
N LYS A 850 -19.25 -65.28 25.25
CA LYS A 850 -17.89 -65.01 24.72
C LYS A 850 -17.20 -63.89 25.48
N TRP A 851 -17.92 -62.84 25.85
CA TRP A 851 -17.38 -61.71 26.60
C TRP A 851 -16.98 -62.11 28.01
N LEU A 852 -17.82 -62.86 28.74
CA LEU A 852 -17.47 -63.43 30.05
C LEU A 852 -16.26 -64.36 29.95
N SER A 853 -16.17 -65.18 28.90
CA SER A 853 -14.99 -66.02 28.66
C SER A 853 -13.73 -65.20 28.39
N SER A 854 -13.82 -64.11 27.62
CA SER A 854 -12.71 -63.19 27.39
C SER A 854 -12.30 -62.48 28.68
N GLN A 855 -13.25 -61.92 29.43
CA GLN A 855 -12.97 -61.22 30.70
C GLN A 855 -12.43 -62.17 31.77
N SER A 856 -12.91 -63.42 31.83
CA SER A 856 -12.34 -64.45 32.71
C SER A 856 -10.90 -64.78 32.32
N ARG A 857 -10.61 -64.86 31.02
CA ARG A 857 -9.26 -65.11 30.50
C ARG A 857 -8.34 -63.90 30.70
N ASP A 858 -8.86 -62.69 30.53
CA ASP A 858 -8.13 -61.44 30.76
C ASP A 858 -7.88 -61.26 32.26
N LEU A 859 -8.84 -61.60 33.12
CA LEU A 859 -8.64 -61.68 34.57
C LEU A 859 -7.62 -62.76 34.93
N GLU A 860 -7.65 -63.94 34.31
CA GLU A 860 -6.60 -64.95 34.49
C GLU A 860 -5.22 -64.44 34.05
N ILE A 861 -5.12 -63.60 33.03
CA ILE A 861 -3.86 -63.00 32.57
C ILE A 861 -3.40 -61.89 33.52
N ILE A 862 -4.30 -61.00 33.94
CA ILE A 862 -4.01 -59.91 34.88
C ILE A 862 -3.66 -60.46 36.27
N LEU A 863 -4.33 -61.53 36.71
CA LEU A 863 -4.01 -62.28 37.93
C LEU A 863 -2.81 -63.24 37.71
N GLY A 864 -2.49 -63.54 36.44
CA GLY A 864 -1.48 -64.50 35.99
C GLY A 864 -0.08 -63.94 35.79
N ASP A 865 0.15 -62.67 36.14
CA ASP A 865 1.50 -62.12 36.35
C ASP A 865 2.02 -62.36 37.79
N ASN A 866 1.30 -63.19 38.57
CA ASN A 866 1.89 -63.97 39.64
C ASN A 866 2.01 -65.41 39.14
N ASP A 867 3.21 -65.81 38.72
CA ASP A 867 3.56 -67.14 38.24
C ASP A 867 3.32 -68.22 39.31
N SER A 868 2.06 -68.61 39.47
CA SER A 868 1.64 -69.84 40.09
C SER A 868 0.15 -70.10 39.81
N ARG A 869 -0.11 -71.03 38.88
CA ARG A 869 -1.38 -71.79 38.76
C ARG A 869 -1.71 -72.65 40.00
N GLU A 870 -0.97 -72.48 41.09
CA GLU A 870 -1.24 -73.01 42.42
C GLU A 870 -1.15 -71.82 43.39
N ARG A 871 -2.00 -71.72 44.41
CA ARG A 871 -1.88 -70.66 45.43
C ARG A 871 -0.57 -70.87 46.20
N ILE A 872 0.53 -70.29 45.73
CA ILE A 872 1.86 -70.47 46.33
C ILE A 872 2.39 -69.09 46.63
N GLY A 873 2.18 -68.66 47.87
CA GLY A 873 2.81 -67.46 48.40
C GLY A 873 4.33 -67.66 48.50
N ILE A 874 5.08 -66.57 48.65
CA ILE A 874 6.54 -66.61 48.89
C ILE A 874 6.88 -67.52 50.09
N GLU A 875 5.97 -67.70 51.04
CA GLU A 875 6.07 -68.65 52.17
C GLU A 875 6.07 -70.13 51.76
N ASP A 876 5.34 -70.51 50.72
CA ASP A 876 5.25 -71.93 50.30
C ASP A 876 6.52 -72.39 49.58
N LYS A 877 7.24 -71.47 48.91
CA LYS A 877 8.58 -71.72 48.33
C LYS A 877 9.67 -71.96 49.39
N GLN A 878 9.41 -71.59 50.64
CA GLN A 878 10.34 -71.79 51.77
C GLN A 878 10.12 -73.13 52.49
N ARG A 879 9.04 -73.87 52.19
CA ARG A 879 8.77 -75.19 52.78
C ARG A 879 9.49 -76.29 52.00
N SER A 880 10.20 -77.18 52.70
CA SER A 880 10.93 -78.28 52.07
C SER A 880 10.02 -79.25 51.29
N GLU A 881 8.77 -79.40 51.73
CA GLU A 881 7.73 -80.22 51.09
C GLU A 881 7.40 -79.79 49.65
N PHE A 882 7.72 -78.53 49.27
CA PHE A 882 7.52 -78.04 47.91
C PHE A 882 8.48 -78.72 46.90
N TYR A 883 9.71 -79.00 47.32
CA TYR A 883 10.76 -79.55 46.46
C TYR A 883 10.77 -81.08 46.40
N SER A 884 9.96 -81.75 47.23
CA SER A 884 9.80 -83.21 47.22
C SER A 884 8.67 -83.71 46.30
N LYS A 885 8.05 -82.83 45.51
CA LYS A 885 6.96 -83.20 44.60
C LYS A 885 7.51 -83.84 43.31
N ASP A 886 6.88 -84.92 42.86
CA ASP A 886 7.37 -85.73 41.72
C ASP A 886 7.55 -84.94 40.41
N TRP A 887 6.72 -83.92 40.15
CA TRP A 887 6.83 -83.07 38.95
C TRP A 887 8.11 -82.21 38.92
N VAL A 888 8.74 -81.96 40.07
CA VAL A 888 9.98 -81.16 40.17
C VAL A 888 11.15 -81.95 39.56
N HIS A 889 11.20 -83.27 39.78
CA HIS A 889 12.23 -84.12 39.19
C HIS A 889 12.12 -84.17 37.65
N GLU A 890 10.91 -84.27 37.12
CA GLU A 890 10.65 -84.26 35.67
C GLU A 890 11.00 -82.91 35.04
N SER A 891 10.71 -81.81 35.75
CA SER A 891 11.03 -80.46 35.32
C SER A 891 12.54 -80.18 35.30
N VAL A 892 13.28 -80.67 36.31
CA VAL A 892 14.76 -80.56 36.38
C VAL A 892 15.41 -81.37 35.26
N PHE A 893 14.88 -82.55 34.94
CA PHE A 893 15.36 -83.37 33.83
C PHE A 893 15.24 -82.65 32.48
N HIS A 894 14.07 -82.07 32.18
CA HIS A 894 13.87 -81.30 30.95
C HIS A 894 14.75 -80.04 30.88
N TYR A 895 15.00 -79.39 32.01
CA TYR A 895 15.89 -78.23 32.08
C TYR A 895 17.34 -78.60 31.75
N LEU A 896 17.87 -79.67 32.35
CA LEU A 896 19.23 -80.15 32.10
C LEU A 896 19.40 -80.62 30.64
N SER A 897 18.43 -81.35 30.10
CA SER A 897 18.45 -81.80 28.70
C SER A 897 18.45 -80.63 27.70
N ARG A 898 17.73 -79.55 28.02
CA ARG A 898 17.74 -78.30 27.23
C ARG A 898 19.09 -77.57 27.31
N GLN A 899 19.81 -77.72 28.41
CA GLN A 899 21.13 -77.11 28.60
C GLN A 899 22.21 -77.88 27.84
N GLU A 900 22.15 -79.21 27.81
CA GLU A 900 23.04 -80.05 27.00
C GLU A 900 22.87 -79.83 25.50
N THR A 901 21.63 -79.73 25.02
CA THR A 901 21.34 -79.44 23.59
C THR A 901 21.87 -78.08 23.15
N LYS A 902 21.78 -77.05 24.01
CA LYS A 902 22.42 -75.74 23.75
C LYS A 902 23.95 -75.86 23.68
N ARG A 903 24.57 -76.62 24.59
CA ARG A 903 26.03 -76.85 24.60
C ARG A 903 26.50 -77.59 23.34
N MET A 904 25.74 -78.57 22.86
CA MET A 904 26.02 -79.25 21.58
C MET A 904 25.90 -78.30 20.39
N GLN A 905 24.91 -77.41 20.36
CA GLN A 905 24.78 -76.42 19.29
C GLN A 905 25.94 -75.40 19.27
N GLU A 906 26.47 -75.03 20.44
CA GLU A 906 27.65 -74.15 20.55
C GLU A 906 28.97 -74.84 20.15
N LEU A 907 29.08 -76.16 20.31
CA LEU A 907 30.23 -76.92 19.82
C LEU A 907 30.19 -77.09 18.29
N HIS A 908 29.00 -77.34 17.72
CA HIS A 908 28.81 -77.41 16.27
C HIS A 908 29.04 -76.08 15.54
N SER A 909 28.84 -74.94 16.19
CA SER A 909 29.11 -73.62 15.61
C SER A 909 30.58 -73.22 15.64
N LYS A 910 31.42 -73.87 16.47
CA LYS A 910 32.86 -73.61 16.57
C LYS A 910 33.74 -74.45 15.64
N GLN A 911 33.18 -75.48 14.97
CA GLN A 911 33.88 -76.35 14.02
C GLN A 911 33.66 -75.96 12.53
N LYS A 912 32.97 -74.85 12.24
CA LYS A 912 32.70 -74.37 10.87
C LYS A 912 33.44 -73.09 10.53
#